data_AF-A0ABD1KSC3-F1
#
_entry.id   AF-A0ABD1KSC3-F1
#
_cell.length_a   1.000
_cell.length_b   1.000
_cell.length_c   1.000
_cell.angle_alpha   90.00
_cell.angle_beta   90.00
_cell.angle_gamma   90.00
#
_symmetry.space_group_name_H-M   'P 1'
#
loop_
_entity.id
_entity.type
_entity.pdbx_description
1 polymer ?
#
loop_
_entity_poly.entity_id
_entity_poly.type
_entity_poly.pdbx_seq_one_letter_code
_entity_poly.pdbx_strand_id
1 'polypeptide(L)'
;MEKGELDNATTDTTNDYRLLYHAALTLKEILHKAAKSSQKLPWPPTANDLTLEKAFEVVPHQLLNFIAWASGIASEPTDERVRVSLEDGRKILSSCQDIISLATRGRWLMPKQCSLAMAVRHMIGSAQLIGMLNGLGHCSSNSLVLEHDTALANLQMERGEIYIPESICAEVPVTLVWDNNDFGEETLSGKGTTHNTNGIVIQQVMGNDSAPVPSTSRQRTRERSVNPPPLNLVTYRRGKRSGPQSPVIRIDLQQDQNICAQTIGRRTDAAYFLMKVPEAQGKVLPGWTGFNIMLKNDTVLPSTNVKYLPVIDASPTDLNTVHTILSHSLAIADSLKQTEVVLVMDQAIYSKAQEIRWQTNLYSERIVLRLGELHTTMAYLSCIGKLYADAGLQDILIESELVAVGSIDGVISGHHYNRSIRAHKLLTEALQRLRWQAYLDTLPDMSSAAAMKIAMDLQDNFPSEKFIETIGSGAFLELLKDYSEFVEKNNCNLTFAFWSKYIAMVEILLLFIRATREGNWALHLSTVQSMLPWFFACDKVNYARYLTAYWVEMSNLEDTHPSAHQQLLSGDFVAQRHQKHGFAGTACDEVIEQTANRDSKTKGGISGFSLNKGAVHRWTLTQHERAAITAECKNMAGQGALAHLNSELDHTRMQRDQTDVKNILTTVHNMVNPFDPSLDGDSLYQISTGQLASESIATDLMQAEQRGQEALTEFCDKRISSGEKSFHDPIKKTKIKTFKDACQSRTIKIKGREITLTTHRNMFARLIVVGSVRQINIEEMLTYCLGPFPQALANVDGSLAKTNKAKLMHVLQEEIHPSTTVKDIPNGSVWIWDAMALVQQLKPQPTFGQYADHVLRTLVHLAKETNSTELHFVCDTYTNLSVKNAERSRRAEQGYQRIKIYGDEQKTPKQWKKFLACGENKNNLLEYFFQRWAISAENIIGNNTIITTHGSKCHAMQVNERGLVITEIKDLESTHEEADTRIVLHAAYAAKSCSDLVIRSPDTDVFVLTLAFCKQIDSHLYFHTGKERDTHITDISRLHTHLGEAKCDALVGLHAFSGCDTVSALHNVGKAKAYKKFSSKTEYTSVFQDLGTHFTPSAELCEALEAFTCDLYEQTDSQDVNIARANLFKSGKCSERDLPPNKDSLYKHIHRASYQAAVHRRSLECRPDVPPPVNHGWKMVGGVYEVDWMTLPPAPEAILELVHCSCKKTHCVKGRCTCKLHDLPCTNLCQCSSCDNRSSGRD
;
A
#
# COMPACT_ATOMS: atom_id res chain seq x y z
N MET A 1 -35.93 38.84 57.27
CA MET A 1 -36.76 39.72 58.12
C MET A 1 -38.20 39.53 57.69
N GLU A 2 -39.09 39.38 58.68
CA GLU A 2 -40.53 39.70 58.68
C GLU A 2 -41.34 39.50 57.38
N LYS A 3 -42.27 38.54 57.37
CA LYS A 3 -43.69 38.74 57.73
C LYS A 3 -44.39 39.76 56.81
N GLY A 4 -45.43 39.29 56.13
CA GLY A 4 -46.54 40.15 55.75
C GLY A 4 -47.34 39.61 54.57
N GLU A 5 -48.43 38.89 54.90
CA GLU A 5 -49.73 38.95 54.20
C GLU A 5 -49.75 38.36 52.77
N LEU A 6 -50.52 37.32 52.42
CA LEU A 6 -51.88 36.98 52.81
C LEU A 6 -52.15 35.51 52.43
N ASP A 7 -52.41 34.65 53.41
CA ASP A 7 -53.18 33.42 53.19
C ASP A 7 -54.66 33.82 53.27
N ASN A 8 -55.35 33.76 52.13
CA ASN A 8 -56.77 33.40 52.05
C ASN A 8 -57.19 33.26 50.58
N ALA A 9 -56.80 32.14 49.98
CA ALA A 9 -57.63 31.49 48.99
C ALA A 9 -57.52 29.99 49.23
N THR A 10 -58.41 29.44 50.06
CA THR A 10 -58.88 28.08 49.88
C THR A 10 -59.53 27.99 48.50
N THR A 11 -58.71 27.91 47.45
CA THR A 11 -59.19 27.52 46.12
C THR A 11 -59.57 26.06 46.22
N ASP A 12 -60.83 25.84 45.94
CA ASP A 12 -61.56 24.59 45.97
C ASP A 12 -60.86 23.53 45.11
N THR A 13 -59.87 22.83 45.66
CA THR A 13 -59.11 21.78 44.95
C THR A 13 -60.04 20.69 44.39
N THR A 14 -61.16 20.43 45.05
CA THR A 14 -62.25 19.57 44.57
C THR A 14 -62.91 20.07 43.28
N ASN A 15 -63.03 21.38 43.10
CA ASN A 15 -63.59 22.00 41.90
C ASN A 15 -62.55 22.05 40.77
N ASP A 16 -61.27 22.25 41.09
CA ASP A 16 -60.17 22.19 40.12
C ASP A 16 -60.01 20.79 39.51
N TYR A 17 -60.08 19.74 40.33
CA TYR A 17 -60.07 18.36 39.82
C TYR A 17 -61.27 18.03 38.93
N ARG A 18 -62.46 18.60 39.25
CA ARG A 18 -63.65 18.45 38.39
C ARG A 18 -63.49 19.18 37.07
N LEU A 19 -62.96 20.40 37.07
CA LEU A 19 -62.65 21.18 35.87
C LEU A 19 -61.65 20.43 34.97
N LEU A 20 -60.57 19.91 35.54
CA LEU A 20 -59.58 19.10 34.80
C LEU A 20 -60.21 17.81 34.25
N TYR A 21 -61.06 17.14 35.01
CA TYR A 21 -61.78 15.94 34.56
C TYR A 21 -62.76 16.26 33.41
N HIS A 22 -63.51 17.34 33.50
CA HIS A 22 -64.40 17.80 32.44
C HIS A 22 -63.63 18.20 31.18
N ALA A 23 -62.52 18.93 31.31
CA ALA A 23 -61.63 19.25 30.19
C ALA A 23 -61.09 17.97 29.52
N ALA A 24 -60.69 16.97 30.32
CA ALA A 24 -60.25 15.68 29.80
C ALA A 24 -61.37 14.91 29.09
N LEU A 25 -62.61 14.96 29.58
CA LEU A 25 -63.78 14.37 28.91
C LEU A 25 -64.08 15.06 27.58
N THR A 26 -64.09 16.39 27.55
CA THR A 26 -64.27 17.17 26.32
C THR A 26 -63.19 16.84 25.30
N LEU A 27 -61.92 16.80 25.73
CA LEU A 27 -60.82 16.43 24.85
C LEU A 27 -60.95 14.99 24.34
N LYS A 28 -61.36 14.04 25.19
CA LYS A 28 -61.65 12.66 24.81
C LYS A 28 -62.75 12.58 23.75
N GLU A 29 -63.84 13.33 23.90
CA GLU A 29 -64.92 13.38 22.91
C GLU A 29 -64.46 13.96 21.57
N ILE A 30 -63.68 15.05 21.60
CA ILE A 30 -63.05 15.65 20.42
C ILE A 30 -62.19 14.60 19.70
N LEU A 31 -61.35 13.86 20.42
CA LEU A 31 -60.50 12.82 19.84
C LEU A 31 -61.31 11.67 19.25
N HIS A 32 -62.37 11.22 19.92
CA HIS A 32 -63.27 10.19 19.39
C HIS A 32 -64.03 10.64 18.14
N LYS A 33 -64.46 11.91 18.10
CA LYS A 33 -65.14 12.51 16.94
C LYS A 33 -64.16 12.66 15.77
N ALA A 34 -62.98 13.22 16.02
CA ALA A 34 -61.91 13.36 15.05
C ALA A 34 -61.49 11.98 14.48
N ALA A 35 -61.31 10.96 15.32
CA ALA A 35 -60.96 9.61 14.85
C ALA A 35 -62.00 8.97 13.92
N LYS A 36 -63.26 9.42 13.98
CA LYS A 36 -64.34 8.97 13.09
C LYS A 36 -64.49 9.83 11.84
N SER A 37 -64.26 11.15 11.93
CA SER A 37 -64.49 12.11 10.85
C SER A 37 -63.24 12.42 10.02
N SER A 38 -62.04 12.20 10.54
CA SER A 38 -60.79 12.54 9.87
C SER A 38 -60.48 11.57 8.73
N GLN A 39 -59.92 12.12 7.66
CA GLN A 39 -59.42 11.33 6.54
C GLN A 39 -58.27 10.45 7.03
N LYS A 40 -58.43 9.13 6.90
CA LYS A 40 -57.37 8.18 7.26
C LYS A 40 -56.24 8.28 6.24
N LEU A 41 -55.01 8.07 6.70
CA LEU A 41 -53.86 7.91 5.80
C LEU A 41 -54.15 6.78 4.79
N PRO A 42 -53.78 6.96 3.52
CA PRO A 42 -53.87 5.89 2.54
C PRO A 42 -52.97 4.72 2.96
N TRP A 43 -53.31 3.51 2.52
CA TRP A 43 -52.51 2.31 2.80
C TRP A 43 -51.93 1.70 1.53
N PRO A 44 -50.62 1.38 1.47
CA PRO A 44 -49.58 1.80 2.42
C PRO A 44 -49.31 3.32 2.35
N PRO A 45 -49.03 4.00 3.47
CA PRO A 45 -48.65 5.41 3.43
C PRO A 45 -47.24 5.59 2.84
N THR A 46 -47.07 6.56 1.96
CA THR A 46 -45.81 6.95 1.33
C THR A 46 -45.14 8.11 2.07
N ALA A 47 -43.96 8.56 1.63
CA ALA A 47 -43.32 9.74 2.22
C ALA A 47 -44.22 11.00 2.16
N ASN A 48 -44.96 11.19 1.07
CA ASN A 48 -45.88 12.32 0.88
C ASN A 48 -47.06 12.32 1.86
N ASP A 49 -47.37 11.16 2.45
CA ASP A 49 -48.42 11.01 3.46
C ASP A 49 -47.92 11.20 4.90
N LEU A 50 -46.60 11.21 5.08
CA LEU A 50 -45.92 11.15 6.38
C LEU A 50 -45.13 12.44 6.69
N THR A 51 -45.55 13.57 6.14
CA THR A 51 -44.89 14.87 6.32
C THR A 51 -45.32 15.61 7.59
N LEU A 52 -44.60 16.68 7.93
CA LEU A 52 -44.97 17.57 9.04
C LEU A 52 -46.30 18.30 8.76
N GLU A 53 -46.56 18.69 7.51
CA GLU A 53 -47.82 19.34 7.09
C GLU A 53 -49.00 18.40 7.29
N LYS A 54 -48.87 17.12 6.89
CA LYS A 54 -49.91 16.11 7.11
C LYS A 54 -50.16 15.85 8.60
N ALA A 55 -49.11 15.84 9.43
CA ALA A 55 -49.28 15.79 10.88
C ALA A 55 -50.05 17.02 11.39
N PHE A 56 -49.77 18.20 10.83
CA PHE A 56 -50.48 19.43 11.12
C PHE A 56 -51.96 19.35 10.72
N GLU A 57 -52.31 18.76 9.57
CA GLU A 57 -53.71 18.62 9.12
C GLU A 57 -54.53 17.66 10.00
N VAL A 58 -53.94 16.54 10.40
CA VAL A 58 -54.65 15.43 11.06
C VAL A 58 -54.88 15.69 12.56
N VAL A 59 -54.01 16.45 13.22
CA VAL A 59 -54.12 16.77 14.66
C VAL A 59 -55.21 17.82 14.92
N PRO A 60 -56.23 17.56 15.76
CA PRO A 60 -57.23 18.57 16.10
C PRO A 60 -56.60 19.81 16.74
N HIS A 61 -57.01 21.01 16.31
CA HIS A 61 -56.45 22.26 16.86
C HIS A 61 -56.69 22.41 18.36
N GLN A 62 -57.81 21.88 18.89
CA GLN A 62 -58.10 21.89 20.32
C GLN A 62 -57.09 21.08 21.13
N LEU A 63 -56.60 19.95 20.61
CA LEU A 63 -55.54 19.17 21.25
C LEU A 63 -54.21 19.91 21.22
N LEU A 64 -53.87 20.50 20.06
CA LEU A 64 -52.65 21.28 19.91
C LEU A 64 -52.62 22.48 20.87
N ASN A 65 -53.71 23.24 20.91
CA ASN A 65 -53.88 24.38 21.81
C ASN A 65 -53.80 23.94 23.27
N PHE A 66 -54.49 22.85 23.65
CA PHE A 66 -54.45 22.31 25.01
C PHE A 66 -53.02 21.97 25.44
N ILE A 67 -52.24 21.30 24.59
CA ILE A 67 -50.84 20.96 24.91
C ILE A 67 -49.98 22.22 24.98
N ALA A 68 -50.16 23.19 24.07
CA ALA A 68 -49.43 24.45 24.09
C ALA A 68 -49.69 25.27 25.35
N TRP A 69 -50.95 25.29 25.84
CA TRP A 69 -51.33 25.93 27.10
C TRP A 69 -50.77 25.17 28.31
N ALA A 70 -50.93 23.85 28.33
CA ALA A 70 -50.43 23.01 29.42
C ALA A 70 -48.90 23.03 29.56
N SER A 71 -48.18 23.25 28.45
CA SER A 71 -46.72 23.37 28.45
C SER A 71 -46.20 24.80 28.64
N GLY A 72 -47.09 25.80 28.76
CA GLY A 72 -46.73 27.22 28.91
C GLY A 72 -46.13 27.87 27.66
N ILE A 73 -46.26 27.24 26.48
CA ILE A 73 -45.74 27.75 25.21
C ILE A 73 -46.66 28.84 24.63
N ALA A 74 -47.96 28.73 24.92
CA ALA A 74 -48.95 29.77 24.66
C ALA A 74 -49.73 30.05 25.95
N SER A 75 -50.05 31.31 26.22
CA SER A 75 -50.75 31.74 27.43
C SER A 75 -52.16 32.24 27.18
N GLU A 76 -52.50 32.60 25.94
CA GLU A 76 -53.80 33.16 25.59
C GLU A 76 -54.75 32.08 25.01
N PRO A 77 -55.99 31.96 25.54
CA PRO A 77 -57.00 31.09 24.98
C PRO A 77 -57.51 31.66 23.64
N THR A 78 -57.73 30.76 22.67
CA THR A 78 -58.22 31.10 21.34
C THR A 78 -58.97 29.91 20.74
N ASP A 79 -60.00 30.21 19.95
CA ASP A 79 -60.76 29.23 19.16
C ASP A 79 -60.03 28.80 17.88
N GLU A 80 -59.00 29.56 17.46
CA GLU A 80 -58.11 29.24 16.35
C GLU A 80 -56.84 28.53 16.82
N ARG A 81 -56.00 28.03 15.91
CA ARG A 81 -54.70 27.44 16.31
C ARG A 81 -53.79 28.50 16.91
N VAL A 82 -53.20 28.20 18.06
CA VAL A 82 -52.16 29.03 18.68
C VAL A 82 -50.95 29.17 17.76
N ARG A 83 -50.39 30.39 17.68
CA ARG A 83 -49.16 30.65 16.93
C ARG A 83 -47.95 30.31 17.81
N VAL A 84 -47.10 29.41 17.33
CA VAL A 84 -45.91 28.94 18.05
C VAL A 84 -44.69 28.95 17.12
N SER A 85 -43.49 28.96 17.71
CA SER A 85 -42.25 28.83 16.95
C SER A 85 -42.21 27.48 16.19
N LEU A 86 -41.43 27.41 15.11
CA LEU A 86 -41.28 26.19 14.31
C LEU A 86 -40.70 25.02 15.15
N GLU A 87 -39.81 25.32 16.08
CA GLU A 87 -39.21 24.31 16.97
C GLU A 87 -40.22 23.78 17.99
N ASP A 88 -40.94 24.67 18.66
CA ASP A 88 -41.93 24.30 19.68
C ASP A 88 -43.14 23.60 19.05
N GLY A 89 -43.59 24.08 17.89
CA GLY A 89 -44.67 23.47 17.12
C GLY A 89 -44.38 22.00 16.79
N ARG A 90 -43.16 21.65 16.39
CA ARG A 90 -42.74 20.26 16.13
C ARG A 90 -42.85 19.38 17.39
N LYS A 91 -42.40 19.88 18.55
CA LYS A 91 -42.45 19.14 19.82
C LYS A 91 -43.89 18.94 20.32
N ILE A 92 -44.73 19.97 20.20
CA ILE A 92 -46.16 19.91 20.54
C ILE A 92 -46.88 18.89 19.65
N LEU A 93 -46.69 18.97 18.32
CA LEU A 93 -47.27 18.04 17.36
C LEU A 93 -46.84 16.59 17.63
N SER A 94 -45.56 16.39 17.94
CA SER A 94 -45.03 15.07 18.30
C SER A 94 -45.77 14.47 19.49
N SER A 95 -46.05 15.28 20.51
CA SER A 95 -46.81 14.87 21.71
C SER A 95 -48.28 14.63 21.41
N CYS A 96 -48.90 15.48 20.58
CA CYS A 96 -50.29 15.33 20.16
C CYS A 96 -50.52 14.00 19.43
N GLN A 97 -49.61 13.63 18.53
CA GLN A 97 -49.69 12.36 17.80
C GLN A 97 -49.60 11.15 18.75
N ASP A 98 -48.76 11.20 19.78
CA ASP A 98 -48.67 10.14 20.81
C ASP A 98 -49.96 10.01 21.61
N ILE A 99 -50.58 11.13 21.99
CA ILE A 99 -51.88 11.15 22.70
C ILE A 99 -52.99 10.56 21.82
N ILE A 100 -53.05 10.92 20.54
CA ILE A 100 -54.02 10.36 19.59
C ILE A 100 -53.81 8.84 19.43
N SER A 101 -52.56 8.42 19.27
CA SER A 101 -52.20 7.00 19.17
C SER A 101 -52.63 6.23 20.43
N LEU A 102 -52.37 6.77 21.61
CA LEU A 102 -52.76 6.19 22.89
C LEU A 102 -54.30 6.10 23.02
N ALA A 103 -55.01 7.20 22.76
CA ALA A 103 -56.47 7.27 22.85
C ALA A 103 -57.17 6.29 21.90
N THR A 104 -56.59 6.06 20.71
CA THR A 104 -57.13 5.14 19.70
C THR A 104 -56.56 3.73 19.79
N ARG A 105 -55.65 3.45 20.73
CA ARG A 105 -54.89 2.19 20.84
C ARG A 105 -54.19 1.81 19.52
N GLY A 106 -53.59 2.79 18.85
CA GLY A 106 -52.86 2.64 17.59
C GLY A 106 -53.72 2.32 16.37
N ARG A 107 -55.06 2.40 16.47
CA ARG A 107 -55.96 2.16 15.33
C ARG A 107 -55.94 3.31 14.32
N TRP A 108 -55.72 4.53 14.79
CA TRP A 108 -55.51 5.69 13.94
C TRP A 108 -54.01 5.80 13.67
N LEU A 109 -53.60 5.51 12.43
CA LEU A 109 -52.22 5.64 11.99
C LEU A 109 -51.87 7.11 11.87
N MET A 110 -50.81 7.52 12.57
CA MET A 110 -50.34 8.89 12.61
C MET A 110 -48.98 9.01 11.90
N PRO A 111 -48.68 10.15 11.24
CA PRO A 111 -47.44 10.36 10.50
C PRO A 111 -46.17 10.01 11.28
N LYS A 112 -46.04 10.48 12.52
CA LYS A 112 -44.90 10.17 13.41
C LYS A 112 -44.79 8.67 13.68
N GLN A 113 -45.89 8.02 14.05
CA GLN A 113 -45.87 6.61 14.46
C GLN A 113 -45.40 5.69 13.33
N CYS A 114 -45.84 5.95 12.10
CA CYS A 114 -45.42 5.21 10.91
C CYS A 114 -43.99 5.56 10.50
N SER A 115 -43.67 6.86 10.38
CA SER A 115 -42.36 7.31 9.91
C SER A 115 -41.22 6.95 10.86
N LEU A 116 -41.39 7.11 12.17
CA LEU A 116 -40.36 6.78 13.16
C LEU A 116 -40.04 5.28 13.19
N ALA A 117 -41.07 4.43 13.15
CA ALA A 117 -40.86 2.98 13.15
C ALA A 117 -40.16 2.51 11.86
N MET A 118 -40.52 3.09 10.72
CA MET A 118 -39.87 2.82 9.44
C MET A 118 -38.43 3.35 9.40
N ALA A 119 -38.17 4.54 9.95
CA ALA A 119 -36.85 5.14 10.05
C ALA A 119 -35.89 4.31 10.90
N VAL A 120 -36.36 3.81 12.06
CA VAL A 120 -35.56 2.89 12.89
C VAL A 120 -35.26 1.60 12.13
N ARG A 121 -36.25 1.03 11.43
CA ARG A 121 -36.02 -0.15 10.59
C ARG A 121 -35.00 0.12 9.49
N HIS A 122 -35.08 1.28 8.83
CA HIS A 122 -34.16 1.69 7.76
C HIS A 122 -32.74 1.94 8.25
N MET A 123 -32.54 2.61 9.38
CA MET A 123 -31.20 2.96 9.87
C MET A 123 -30.47 1.79 10.53
N ILE A 124 -31.18 0.93 11.26
CA ILE A 124 -30.53 -0.09 12.11
C ILE A 124 -31.15 -1.49 12.04
N GLY A 125 -32.31 -1.67 11.41
CA GLY A 125 -32.97 -2.99 11.30
C GLY A 125 -33.45 -3.61 12.63
N SER A 126 -33.33 -2.91 13.77
CA SER A 126 -33.59 -3.48 15.10
C SER A 126 -35.07 -3.59 15.44
N ALA A 127 -35.60 -4.82 15.41
CA ALA A 127 -36.95 -5.13 15.89
C ALA A 127 -37.11 -4.86 17.39
N GLN A 128 -36.05 -5.04 18.19
CA GLN A 128 -36.07 -4.78 19.63
C GLN A 128 -36.26 -3.30 19.94
N LEU A 129 -35.53 -2.41 19.24
CA LEU A 129 -35.68 -0.97 19.45
C LEU A 129 -37.06 -0.48 19.04
N ILE A 130 -37.59 -0.97 17.90
CA ILE A 130 -38.97 -0.69 17.49
C ILE A 130 -39.95 -1.18 18.57
N GLY A 131 -39.72 -2.37 19.14
CA GLY A 131 -40.52 -2.92 20.24
C GLY A 131 -40.50 -2.03 21.49
N MET A 132 -39.34 -1.51 21.89
CA MET A 132 -39.21 -0.58 23.02
C MET A 132 -39.95 0.73 22.77
N LEU A 133 -39.74 1.36 21.61
CA LEU A 133 -40.39 2.62 21.24
C LEU A 133 -41.90 2.47 21.10
N ASN A 134 -42.36 1.33 20.57
CA ASN A 134 -43.79 1.00 20.51
C ASN A 134 -44.37 0.76 21.91
N GLY A 135 -43.66 0.07 22.79
CA GLY A 135 -44.05 -0.13 24.20
C GLY A 135 -44.18 1.17 24.98
N LEU A 136 -43.39 2.19 24.62
CA LEU A 136 -43.47 3.56 25.15
C LEU A 136 -44.52 4.44 24.44
N GLY A 137 -45.19 3.93 23.40
CA GLY A 137 -46.26 4.63 22.67
C GLY A 137 -45.80 5.58 21.55
N HIS A 138 -44.49 5.66 21.27
CA HIS A 138 -43.94 6.64 20.31
C HIS A 138 -44.03 6.20 18.84
N CYS A 139 -44.10 4.90 18.57
CA CYS A 139 -44.09 4.40 17.20
C CYS A 139 -44.97 3.15 16.99
N SER A 140 -45.17 2.80 15.72
CA SER A 140 -45.88 1.59 15.29
C SER A 140 -45.12 0.30 15.65
N SER A 141 -45.86 -0.79 15.90
CA SER A 141 -45.26 -2.10 16.22
C SER A 141 -44.43 -2.66 15.06
N ASN A 142 -43.41 -3.47 15.35
CA ASN A 142 -42.58 -4.11 14.31
C ASN A 142 -43.41 -4.97 13.32
N SER A 143 -44.50 -5.57 13.79
CA SER A 143 -45.43 -6.32 12.92
C SER A 143 -46.13 -5.42 11.90
N LEU A 144 -46.53 -4.21 12.32
CA LEU A 144 -47.14 -3.22 11.44
C LEU A 144 -46.12 -2.63 10.46
N VAL A 145 -44.86 -2.44 10.90
CA VAL A 145 -43.79 -1.99 10.00
C VAL A 145 -43.52 -3.03 8.93
N LEU A 146 -43.48 -4.33 9.27
CA LEU A 146 -43.33 -5.41 8.29
C LEU A 146 -44.49 -5.46 7.30
N GLU A 147 -45.72 -5.24 7.78
CA GLU A 147 -46.92 -5.16 6.92
C GLU A 147 -46.86 -3.95 5.98
N HIS A 148 -46.43 -2.80 6.49
CA HIS A 148 -46.23 -1.57 5.72
C HIS A 148 -45.18 -1.76 4.63
N ASP A 149 -44.02 -2.30 5.01
CA ASP A 149 -42.90 -2.64 4.13
C ASP A 149 -43.36 -3.65 3.04
N THR A 150 -44.05 -4.73 3.42
CA THR A 150 -44.60 -5.69 2.44
C THR A 150 -45.64 -5.06 1.52
N ALA A 151 -46.51 -4.19 2.02
CA ALA A 151 -47.50 -3.50 1.20
C ALA A 151 -46.84 -2.54 0.19
N LEU A 152 -45.76 -1.84 0.58
CA LEU A 152 -44.97 -1.03 -0.34
C LEU A 152 -44.31 -1.91 -1.42
N ALA A 153 -43.76 -3.07 -1.05
CA ALA A 153 -43.16 -3.99 -2.02
C ALA A 153 -44.18 -4.50 -3.05
N ASN A 154 -45.36 -4.90 -2.60
CA ASN A 154 -46.45 -5.31 -3.49
C ASN A 154 -46.94 -4.16 -4.38
N LEU A 155 -46.85 -2.90 -3.90
CA LEU A 155 -47.10 -1.70 -4.68
C LEU A 155 -46.11 -1.52 -5.83
N GLN A 156 -44.84 -1.82 -5.58
CA GLN A 156 -43.82 -1.82 -6.63
C GLN A 156 -43.99 -2.99 -7.61
N MET A 157 -44.36 -4.19 -7.14
CA MET A 157 -44.59 -5.34 -8.03
C MET A 157 -45.73 -5.12 -9.04
N GLU A 158 -46.78 -4.39 -8.67
CA GLU A 158 -47.90 -4.10 -9.58
C GLU A 158 -47.59 -2.99 -10.60
N ARG A 159 -46.55 -2.19 -10.38
CA ARG A 159 -46.08 -1.18 -11.34
C ARG A 159 -45.33 -1.79 -12.54
N GLY A 160 -45.03 -3.09 -12.49
CA GLY A 160 -44.30 -3.82 -13.53
C GLY A 160 -42.78 -3.79 -13.34
N GLU A 161 -42.04 -4.42 -14.27
CA GLU A 161 -40.57 -4.49 -14.22
C GLU A 161 -39.88 -3.12 -14.44
N ILE A 162 -40.57 -2.18 -15.10
CA ILE A 162 -40.06 -0.84 -15.43
C ILE A 162 -40.72 0.17 -14.47
N TYR A 163 -40.06 0.41 -13.34
CA TYR A 163 -40.47 1.43 -12.37
C TYR A 163 -39.70 2.73 -12.59
N ILE A 164 -40.43 3.85 -12.71
CA ILE A 164 -39.87 5.20 -12.73
C ILE A 164 -40.24 5.88 -11.41
N PRO A 165 -39.25 6.28 -10.59
CA PRO A 165 -39.49 6.98 -9.34
C PRO A 165 -40.29 8.27 -9.49
N GLU A 166 -41.24 8.50 -8.60
CA GLU A 166 -41.98 9.74 -8.50
C GLU A 166 -40.99 10.89 -8.23
N SER A 167 -41.12 12.03 -8.94
CA SER A 167 -40.17 13.16 -9.09
C SER A 167 -39.11 13.08 -10.20
N ILE A 168 -39.09 12.01 -11.01
CA ILE A 168 -38.39 12.04 -12.31
C ILE A 168 -39.36 12.54 -13.38
N CYS A 169 -38.99 13.64 -14.03
CA CYS A 169 -39.79 14.29 -15.05
C CYS A 169 -39.52 13.67 -16.44
N ALA A 170 -40.57 13.49 -17.24
CA ALA A 170 -40.44 13.13 -18.65
C ALA A 170 -39.82 14.31 -19.43
N GLU A 171 -39.18 14.00 -20.57
CA GLU A 171 -38.56 14.98 -21.50
C GLU A 171 -37.35 15.75 -20.92
N VAL A 172 -37.02 15.57 -19.64
CA VAL A 172 -35.77 16.06 -19.03
C VAL A 172 -34.71 14.94 -19.13
N PRO A 173 -33.48 15.23 -19.59
CA PRO A 173 -32.42 14.23 -19.71
C PRO A 173 -32.14 13.49 -18.39
N VAL A 174 -31.77 12.20 -18.48
CA VAL A 174 -31.39 11.40 -17.30
C VAL A 174 -30.10 10.65 -17.59
N THR A 175 -29.34 10.41 -16.53
CA THR A 175 -28.22 9.46 -16.51
C THR A 175 -28.60 8.28 -15.63
N LEU A 176 -28.48 7.06 -16.16
CA LEU A 176 -28.64 5.84 -15.37
C LEU A 176 -27.27 5.30 -14.98
N VAL A 177 -27.12 4.85 -13.74
CA VAL A 177 -25.87 4.25 -13.25
C VAL A 177 -26.18 2.85 -12.77
N TRP A 178 -25.39 1.88 -13.21
CA TRP A 178 -25.55 0.48 -12.82
C TRP A 178 -24.23 -0.07 -12.29
N ASP A 179 -24.29 -0.74 -11.15
CA ASP A 179 -23.10 -1.21 -10.44
C ASP A 179 -23.34 -2.55 -9.70
N ASN A 180 -22.25 -3.23 -9.34
CA ASN A 180 -22.30 -4.45 -8.56
C ASN A 180 -22.51 -4.17 -7.07
N ASN A 181 -23.31 -5.02 -6.44
CA ASN A 181 -23.50 -5.00 -5.00
C ASN A 181 -23.27 -6.40 -4.44
N ASP A 182 -22.03 -6.63 -4.02
CA ASP A 182 -21.56 -7.90 -3.48
C ASP A 182 -21.56 -7.89 -1.95
N PHE A 183 -22.03 -8.98 -1.36
CA PHE A 183 -21.99 -9.21 0.09
C PHE A 183 -21.04 -10.35 0.43
N GLY A 184 -20.01 -10.04 1.24
CA GLY A 184 -19.15 -11.03 1.87
C GLY A 184 -19.91 -11.74 2.99
N GLU A 185 -20.78 -12.66 2.63
CA GLU A 185 -21.50 -13.48 3.61
C GLU A 185 -20.55 -14.45 4.28
N GLU A 186 -20.62 -14.57 5.61
CA GLU A 186 -19.91 -15.58 6.40
C GLU A 186 -20.52 -16.98 6.19
N THR A 187 -20.54 -17.43 4.93
CA THR A 187 -20.88 -18.80 4.60
C THR A 187 -19.65 -19.66 4.88
N LEU A 188 -19.84 -20.84 5.48
CA LEU A 188 -18.75 -21.77 5.83
C LEU A 188 -17.85 -22.15 4.64
N SER A 189 -18.37 -22.02 3.41
CA SER A 189 -17.66 -22.36 2.18
C SER A 189 -17.33 -21.17 1.28
N GLY A 190 -17.78 -19.96 1.62
CA GLY A 190 -17.79 -18.81 0.71
C GLY A 190 -18.79 -18.93 -0.46
N LYS A 191 -19.52 -20.05 -0.61
CA LYS A 191 -20.55 -20.23 -1.67
C LYS A 191 -21.93 -19.81 -1.16
N GLY A 192 -22.70 -19.17 -2.05
CA GLY A 192 -24.07 -18.72 -1.77
C GLY A 192 -24.19 -17.23 -1.45
N THR A 193 -23.11 -16.46 -1.64
CA THR A 193 -23.06 -15.01 -1.47
C THR A 193 -24.02 -14.28 -2.42
N THR A 194 -24.70 -13.25 -1.89
CA THR A 194 -25.57 -12.37 -2.69
C THR A 194 -24.72 -11.53 -3.67
N HIS A 195 -25.02 -11.66 -4.97
CA HIS A 195 -24.34 -10.97 -6.08
C HIS A 195 -25.38 -10.25 -6.93
N ASN A 196 -25.76 -9.04 -6.52
CA ASN A 196 -26.89 -8.33 -7.12
C ASN A 196 -26.41 -7.10 -7.89
N THR A 197 -27.23 -6.63 -8.84
CA THR A 197 -26.96 -5.42 -9.61
C THR A 197 -27.88 -4.29 -9.13
N ASN A 198 -27.30 -3.23 -8.58
CA ASN A 198 -28.04 -2.03 -8.21
C ASN A 198 -28.05 -1.02 -9.35
N GLY A 199 -29.12 -0.23 -9.43
CA GLY A 199 -29.21 0.89 -10.37
C GLY A 199 -29.68 2.17 -9.69
N ILE A 200 -29.23 3.33 -10.17
CA ILE A 200 -29.78 4.64 -9.82
C ILE A 200 -30.08 5.46 -11.08
N VAL A 201 -31.03 6.38 -10.99
CA VAL A 201 -31.32 7.41 -11.98
C VAL A 201 -30.98 8.78 -11.40
N ILE A 202 -30.28 9.58 -12.20
CA ILE A 202 -29.84 10.93 -11.87
C ILE A 202 -30.46 11.89 -12.89
N GLN A 203 -31.13 12.95 -12.40
CA GLN A 203 -31.76 13.98 -13.21
C GLN A 203 -31.56 15.36 -12.57
N GLN A 204 -31.27 16.40 -13.35
CA GLN A 204 -31.24 17.78 -12.83
C GLN A 204 -32.63 18.26 -12.43
N VAL A 205 -32.73 18.95 -11.29
CA VAL A 205 -33.98 19.53 -10.81
C VAL A 205 -34.29 20.81 -11.61
N MET A 206 -35.29 20.72 -12.49
CA MET A 206 -35.95 21.89 -13.08
C MET A 206 -37.01 22.40 -12.07
N GLY A 207 -37.26 23.71 -12.01
CA GLY A 207 -38.08 24.36 -10.96
C GLY A 207 -39.41 23.68 -10.59
N ASN A 208 -39.93 24.00 -9.40
CA ASN A 208 -41.09 23.40 -8.72
C ASN A 208 -42.32 23.12 -9.61
N ASP A 209 -42.35 22.00 -10.32
CA ASP A 209 -43.56 21.45 -10.91
C ASP A 209 -43.41 19.93 -11.05
N SER A 210 -43.71 19.23 -9.95
CA SER A 210 -44.26 17.87 -10.09
C SER A 210 -45.60 17.86 -9.37
N ALA A 211 -46.68 17.81 -10.15
CA ALA A 211 -48.01 17.61 -9.61
C ALA A 211 -48.01 16.27 -8.82
N PRO A 212 -48.51 16.26 -7.58
CA PRO A 212 -48.55 15.03 -6.79
C PRO A 212 -49.40 13.99 -7.51
N VAL A 213 -48.80 12.83 -7.80
CA VAL A 213 -49.52 11.68 -8.37
C VAL A 213 -50.52 11.19 -7.32
N PRO A 214 -51.78 10.91 -7.70
CA PRO A 214 -52.78 10.45 -6.75
C PRO A 214 -52.35 9.14 -6.07
N SER A 215 -52.34 9.16 -4.73
CA SER A 215 -52.00 8.00 -3.89
C SER A 215 -52.92 6.81 -4.22
N THR A 216 -52.34 5.69 -4.70
CA THR A 216 -53.10 4.47 -4.99
C THR A 216 -53.34 3.70 -3.70
N SER A 217 -54.50 3.92 -3.07
CA SER A 217 -54.86 3.25 -1.80
C SER A 217 -55.25 1.79 -2.02
N ARG A 218 -54.69 0.88 -1.23
CA ARG A 218 -55.02 -0.56 -1.18
C ARG A 218 -55.76 -0.96 0.09
N GLN A 219 -56.43 -2.11 0.04
CA GLN A 219 -56.88 -2.79 1.26
C GLN A 219 -55.70 -3.42 2.02
N ARG A 220 -55.75 -3.37 3.34
CA ARG A 220 -54.77 -4.02 4.22
C ARG A 220 -54.92 -5.54 4.20
N THR A 221 -53.89 -6.25 3.73
CA THR A 221 -53.86 -7.72 3.65
C THR A 221 -53.28 -8.39 4.91
N ARG A 222 -52.60 -7.63 5.79
CA ARG A 222 -51.85 -8.15 6.96
C ARG A 222 -50.67 -9.06 6.63
N GLU A 223 -50.28 -9.15 5.37
CA GLU A 223 -49.13 -9.93 4.91
C GLU A 223 -47.82 -9.29 5.38
N ARG A 224 -46.84 -10.12 5.76
CA ARG A 224 -45.53 -9.69 6.30
C ARG A 224 -44.36 -10.33 5.58
N SER A 225 -44.61 -10.91 4.42
CA SER A 225 -43.63 -11.59 3.57
C SER A 225 -44.03 -11.40 2.12
N VAL A 226 -43.03 -11.36 1.24
CA VAL A 226 -43.22 -11.32 -0.20
C VAL A 226 -42.63 -12.60 -0.77
N ASN A 227 -43.34 -13.25 -1.69
CA ASN A 227 -42.79 -14.34 -2.46
C ASN A 227 -42.04 -13.73 -3.66
N PRO A 228 -40.72 -13.95 -3.78
CA PRO A 228 -39.98 -13.41 -4.92
C PRO A 228 -40.49 -14.06 -6.22
N PRO A 229 -40.81 -13.27 -7.26
CA PRO A 229 -41.13 -13.80 -8.57
C PRO A 229 -39.90 -14.52 -9.17
N PRO A 230 -40.09 -15.44 -10.13
CA PRO A 230 -38.98 -16.03 -10.86
C PRO A 230 -38.17 -14.93 -11.57
N LEU A 231 -36.85 -15.06 -11.52
CA LEU A 231 -35.93 -14.11 -12.15
C LEU A 231 -36.04 -14.20 -13.68
N ASN A 232 -36.66 -13.18 -14.30
CA ASN A 232 -36.81 -13.09 -15.76
C ASN A 232 -35.60 -12.34 -16.36
N LEU A 233 -34.46 -13.01 -16.52
CA LEU A 233 -33.35 -12.42 -17.28
C LEU A 233 -33.63 -12.54 -18.78
N VAL A 234 -33.45 -11.43 -19.51
CA VAL A 234 -33.51 -11.44 -20.97
C VAL A 234 -32.31 -12.23 -21.49
N THR A 235 -32.58 -13.34 -22.17
CA THR A 235 -31.54 -14.23 -22.67
C THR A 235 -30.77 -13.56 -23.81
N TYR A 236 -29.46 -13.42 -23.64
CA TYR A 236 -28.56 -12.92 -24.69
C TYR A 236 -27.83 -14.07 -25.37
N ARG A 237 -28.07 -14.24 -26.68
CA ARG A 237 -27.32 -15.21 -27.50
C ARG A 237 -26.06 -14.55 -28.02
N ARG A 238 -24.94 -14.92 -27.41
CA ARG A 238 -23.64 -14.37 -27.76
C ARG A 238 -23.22 -14.67 -29.20
N GLY A 239 -23.05 -13.63 -30.00
CA GLY A 239 -22.44 -13.70 -31.33
C GLY A 239 -20.91 -13.74 -31.31
N LYS A 240 -20.28 -13.68 -32.49
CA LYS A 240 -18.82 -13.49 -32.59
C LYS A 240 -18.47 -12.10 -32.05
N ARG A 241 -17.56 -12.02 -31.08
CA ARG A 241 -17.06 -10.76 -30.53
C ARG A 241 -16.65 -9.78 -31.64
N SER A 242 -17.22 -8.58 -31.59
CA SER A 242 -16.89 -7.45 -32.47
C SER A 242 -16.24 -6.33 -31.67
N GLY A 243 -15.47 -5.50 -32.35
CA GLY A 243 -15.02 -4.19 -31.85
C GLY A 243 -15.98 -3.08 -32.29
N PRO A 244 -15.59 -1.81 -32.10
CA PRO A 244 -16.37 -0.67 -32.60
C PRO A 244 -16.59 -0.77 -34.11
N GLN A 245 -17.83 -0.63 -34.56
CA GLN A 245 -18.24 -0.69 -35.97
C GLN A 245 -18.59 0.70 -36.49
N SER A 246 -17.60 1.52 -36.87
CA SER A 246 -17.84 2.66 -37.78
C SER A 246 -16.53 3.13 -38.44
N PRO A 247 -16.51 3.35 -39.78
CA PRO A 247 -15.35 3.82 -40.53
C PRO A 247 -15.16 5.35 -40.51
N VAL A 248 -15.98 6.11 -39.77
CA VAL A 248 -15.89 7.59 -39.69
C VAL A 248 -15.69 8.02 -38.25
N ILE A 249 -14.53 7.67 -37.68
CA ILE A 249 -14.10 8.17 -36.38
C ILE A 249 -12.92 9.10 -36.65
N ARG A 250 -13.07 10.39 -36.32
CA ARG A 250 -11.92 11.29 -36.30
C ARG A 250 -11.10 10.95 -35.06
N ILE A 251 -9.93 10.38 -35.27
CA ILE A 251 -8.94 10.19 -34.23
C ILE A 251 -7.93 11.33 -34.38
N ASP A 252 -8.14 12.40 -33.61
CA ASP A 252 -7.13 13.45 -33.48
C ASP A 252 -6.31 13.23 -32.21
N LEU A 253 -5.14 12.59 -32.38
CA LEU A 253 -4.17 12.42 -31.30
C LEU A 253 -3.26 13.65 -31.13
N GLN A 254 -3.45 14.74 -31.90
CA GLN A 254 -2.61 15.93 -31.79
C GLN A 254 -2.85 16.67 -30.47
N GLN A 255 -1.75 17.13 -29.86
CA GLN A 255 -1.74 17.70 -28.51
C GLN A 255 -2.35 19.12 -28.45
N ASP A 256 -2.36 19.87 -29.55
CA ASP A 256 -2.60 21.34 -29.52
C ASP A 256 -4.04 21.76 -29.16
N GLN A 257 -5.07 21.02 -29.60
CA GLN A 257 -6.47 21.33 -29.22
C GLN A 257 -6.74 21.03 -27.74
N ASN A 258 -6.02 20.08 -27.15
CA ASN A 258 -6.24 19.58 -25.80
C ASN A 258 -5.62 20.47 -24.71
N ILE A 259 -4.49 21.13 -25.02
CA ILE A 259 -3.84 22.08 -24.12
C ILE A 259 -4.76 23.26 -23.80
N CYS A 260 -5.56 23.70 -24.77
CA CYS A 260 -6.48 24.84 -24.62
C CYS A 260 -7.49 24.61 -23.49
N ALA A 261 -8.15 23.43 -23.45
CA ALA A 261 -9.12 23.08 -22.40
C ALA A 261 -8.49 22.98 -21.00
N GLN A 262 -7.21 22.58 -20.91
CA GLN A 262 -6.49 22.43 -19.63
C GLN A 262 -5.89 23.74 -19.12
N THR A 263 -5.70 24.75 -19.99
CA THR A 263 -4.90 25.95 -19.71
C THR A 263 -5.38 26.70 -18.46
N ILE A 264 -6.70 26.91 -18.33
CA ILE A 264 -7.28 27.62 -17.18
C ILE A 264 -7.07 26.83 -15.89
N GLY A 265 -7.29 25.51 -15.92
CA GLY A 265 -7.11 24.63 -14.78
C GLY A 265 -5.65 24.61 -14.31
N ARG A 266 -4.70 24.42 -15.24
CA ARG A 266 -3.26 24.41 -14.96
C ARG A 266 -2.77 25.73 -14.40
N ARG A 267 -3.21 26.85 -14.97
CA ARG A 267 -2.90 28.21 -14.50
C ARG A 267 -3.40 28.43 -13.07
N THR A 268 -4.62 28.00 -12.78
CA THR A 268 -5.23 28.11 -11.45
C THR A 268 -4.48 27.26 -10.43
N ASP A 269 -4.10 26.03 -10.80
CA ASP A 269 -3.32 25.14 -9.93
C ASP A 269 -1.88 25.64 -9.72
N ALA A 270 -1.25 26.22 -10.75
CA ALA A 270 0.06 26.85 -10.61
C ALA A 270 0.02 28.03 -9.62
N ALA A 271 -1.03 28.85 -9.67
CA ALA A 271 -1.24 29.92 -8.69
C ALA A 271 -1.44 29.36 -7.27
N TYR A 272 -2.20 28.26 -7.12
CA TYR A 272 -2.34 27.55 -5.85
C TYR A 272 -1.00 27.09 -5.27
N PHE A 273 -0.12 26.51 -6.09
CA PHE A 273 1.19 26.06 -5.60
C PHE A 273 2.11 27.24 -5.29
N LEU A 274 2.11 28.29 -6.12
CA LEU A 274 2.96 29.47 -5.92
C LEU A 274 2.58 30.24 -4.65
N MET A 275 1.28 30.48 -4.38
CA MET A 275 0.82 31.20 -3.19
C MET A 275 1.14 30.48 -1.85
N LYS A 276 1.55 29.20 -1.93
CA LYS A 276 1.93 28.35 -0.80
C LYS A 276 3.45 28.34 -0.55
N VAL A 277 4.25 28.93 -1.43
CA VAL A 277 5.71 29.04 -1.28
C VAL A 277 6.09 29.97 -0.12
N PRO A 278 5.51 31.17 0.03
CA PRO A 278 5.75 32.01 1.21
C PRO A 278 5.26 31.36 2.51
N GLU A 279 6.01 31.54 3.61
CA GLU A 279 5.49 31.22 4.94
C GLU A 279 4.30 32.14 5.27
N ALA A 280 3.14 31.55 5.51
CA ALA A 280 1.92 32.30 5.75
C ALA A 280 2.00 33.06 7.09
N GLN A 281 1.85 34.38 7.06
CA GLN A 281 1.84 35.24 8.24
C GLN A 281 0.52 35.12 9.02
N GLY A 282 0.31 33.99 9.71
CA GLY A 282 -0.87 33.76 10.57
C GLY A 282 -2.18 33.40 9.85
N LYS A 283 -2.24 33.43 8.51
CA LYS A 283 -3.41 33.00 7.71
C LYS A 283 -3.26 31.53 7.30
N VAL A 284 -4.08 30.64 7.84
CA VAL A 284 -4.09 29.22 7.40
C VAL A 284 -4.79 29.13 6.04
N LEU A 285 -4.05 28.71 5.00
CA LEU A 285 -4.61 28.53 3.66
C LEU A 285 -5.19 27.12 3.48
N PRO A 286 -6.31 26.95 2.76
CA PRO A 286 -6.94 25.64 2.56
C PRO A 286 -6.09 24.73 1.68
N GLY A 287 -6.34 23.41 1.76
CA GLY A 287 -5.82 22.46 0.78
C GLY A 287 -6.47 22.65 -0.60
N TRP A 288 -5.97 21.97 -1.63
CA TRP A 288 -6.39 22.16 -3.04
C TRP A 288 -7.91 22.11 -3.26
N THR A 289 -8.63 21.19 -2.59
CA THR A 289 -10.09 21.13 -2.73
C THR A 289 -10.79 22.31 -2.08
N GLY A 290 -10.41 22.67 -0.84
CA GLY A 290 -10.94 23.85 -0.16
C GLY A 290 -10.63 25.15 -0.92
N PHE A 291 -9.44 25.26 -1.50
CA PHE A 291 -9.03 26.38 -2.35
C PHE A 291 -10.00 26.58 -3.52
N ASN A 292 -10.30 25.51 -4.27
CA ASN A 292 -11.21 25.59 -5.42
C ASN A 292 -12.68 25.82 -5.01
N ILE A 293 -13.11 25.29 -3.87
CA ILE A 293 -14.44 25.59 -3.31
C ILE A 293 -14.58 27.10 -3.06
N MET A 294 -13.58 27.72 -2.44
CA MET A 294 -13.62 29.15 -2.13
C MET A 294 -13.60 30.03 -3.39
N LEU A 295 -12.90 29.65 -4.46
CA LEU A 295 -12.89 30.38 -5.73
C LEU A 295 -14.21 30.27 -6.52
N LYS A 296 -14.98 29.19 -6.32
CA LYS A 296 -16.20 28.88 -7.08
C LYS A 296 -17.45 28.97 -6.21
N ASN A 297 -17.47 29.84 -5.20
CA ASN A 297 -18.65 29.96 -4.32
C ASN A 297 -19.91 30.41 -5.08
N ASP A 298 -19.78 31.24 -6.12
CA ASP A 298 -20.92 31.84 -6.81
C ASP A 298 -21.37 31.08 -8.08
N THR A 299 -20.66 30.02 -8.48
CA THR A 299 -20.93 29.25 -9.71
C THR A 299 -21.47 27.85 -9.39
N VAL A 300 -22.71 27.77 -8.89
CA VAL A 300 -23.32 26.50 -8.44
C VAL A 300 -24.10 25.81 -9.58
N LEU A 301 -23.75 24.56 -9.88
CA LEU A 301 -24.50 23.71 -10.81
C LEU A 301 -25.94 23.47 -10.31
N PRO A 302 -26.91 23.21 -11.20
CA PRO A 302 -28.26 22.81 -10.78
C PRO A 302 -28.23 21.56 -9.89
N SER A 303 -29.02 21.54 -8.81
CA SER A 303 -29.05 20.36 -7.93
C SER A 303 -29.63 19.16 -8.65
N THR A 304 -29.12 17.96 -8.34
CA THR A 304 -29.58 16.71 -8.95
C THR A 304 -30.48 15.92 -8.02
N ASN A 305 -31.53 15.34 -8.58
CA ASN A 305 -32.37 14.33 -7.96
C ASN A 305 -31.72 12.96 -8.22
N VAL A 306 -31.47 12.20 -7.15
CA VAL A 306 -30.90 10.85 -7.22
C VAL A 306 -31.94 9.89 -6.67
N LYS A 307 -32.41 8.97 -7.53
CA LYS A 307 -33.41 7.95 -7.15
C LYS A 307 -32.90 6.56 -7.45
N TYR A 308 -33.36 5.58 -6.69
CA TYR A 308 -32.92 4.19 -6.87
C TYR A 308 -33.83 3.49 -7.88
N LEU A 309 -33.23 2.70 -8.76
CA LEU A 309 -33.92 1.82 -9.70
C LEU A 309 -34.12 0.44 -9.05
N PRO A 310 -35.05 -0.38 -9.57
CA PRO A 310 -35.20 -1.76 -9.13
C PRO A 310 -33.88 -2.54 -9.24
N VAL A 311 -33.51 -3.26 -8.18
CA VAL A 311 -32.32 -4.12 -8.16
C VAL A 311 -32.59 -5.36 -9.01
N ILE A 312 -31.61 -5.78 -9.81
CA ILE A 312 -31.63 -7.04 -10.55
C ILE A 312 -30.90 -8.10 -9.70
N ASP A 313 -31.61 -9.14 -9.29
CA ASP A 313 -31.09 -10.26 -8.47
C ASP A 313 -30.26 -11.24 -9.31
N ALA A 314 -29.22 -10.72 -9.95
CA ALA A 314 -28.28 -11.46 -10.77
C ALA A 314 -26.92 -10.77 -10.81
N SER A 315 -25.87 -11.56 -11.06
CA SER A 315 -24.52 -11.02 -11.14
C SER A 315 -24.41 -10.06 -12.35
N PRO A 316 -23.89 -8.84 -12.14
CA PRO A 316 -23.70 -7.86 -13.22
C PRO A 316 -22.60 -8.26 -14.21
N THR A 317 -21.89 -9.35 -13.92
CA THR A 317 -20.89 -9.93 -14.82
C THR A 317 -21.48 -11.00 -15.75
N ASP A 318 -22.72 -11.43 -15.57
CA ASP A 318 -23.38 -12.32 -16.52
C ASP A 318 -23.92 -11.55 -17.73
N LEU A 319 -23.76 -12.09 -18.94
CA LEU A 319 -24.17 -11.41 -20.16
C LEU A 319 -25.69 -11.23 -20.28
N ASN A 320 -26.49 -12.15 -19.72
CA ASN A 320 -27.94 -11.99 -19.71
C ASN A 320 -28.33 -10.84 -18.76
N THR A 321 -27.66 -10.72 -17.62
CA THR A 321 -27.83 -9.57 -16.72
C THR A 321 -27.50 -8.26 -17.42
N VAL A 322 -26.34 -8.16 -18.08
CA VAL A 322 -25.94 -6.92 -18.78
C VAL A 322 -26.91 -6.59 -19.91
N HIS A 323 -27.37 -7.59 -20.67
CA HIS A 323 -28.38 -7.38 -21.70
C HIS A 323 -29.72 -6.90 -21.12
N THR A 324 -30.13 -7.48 -19.99
CA THR A 324 -31.32 -7.05 -19.25
C THR A 324 -31.18 -5.58 -18.82
N ILE A 325 -30.03 -5.18 -18.26
CA ILE A 325 -29.73 -3.79 -17.90
C ILE A 325 -29.90 -2.85 -19.09
N LEU A 326 -29.32 -3.19 -20.25
CA LEU A 326 -29.43 -2.35 -21.46
C LEU A 326 -30.89 -2.24 -21.95
N SER A 327 -31.62 -3.35 -21.96
CA SER A 327 -33.02 -3.38 -22.39
C SER A 327 -33.94 -2.58 -21.44
N HIS A 328 -33.75 -2.71 -20.12
CA HIS A 328 -34.50 -1.96 -19.12
C HIS A 328 -34.19 -0.47 -19.21
N SER A 329 -32.92 -0.12 -19.42
CA SER A 329 -32.48 1.27 -19.56
C SER A 329 -33.14 1.95 -20.76
N LEU A 330 -33.31 1.24 -21.89
CA LEU A 330 -34.06 1.76 -23.04
C LEU A 330 -35.55 1.90 -22.76
N ALA A 331 -36.16 0.94 -22.07
CA ALA A 331 -37.57 1.02 -21.75
C ALA A 331 -37.89 2.18 -20.78
N ILE A 332 -36.96 2.48 -19.87
CA ILE A 332 -36.99 3.70 -19.04
C ILE A 332 -36.88 4.94 -19.93
N ALA A 333 -35.92 4.98 -20.86
CA ALA A 333 -35.73 6.10 -21.78
C ALA A 333 -36.98 6.37 -22.64
N ASP A 334 -37.59 5.32 -23.20
CA ASP A 334 -38.82 5.42 -23.99
C ASP A 334 -39.99 5.95 -23.16
N SER A 335 -40.13 5.48 -21.92
CA SER A 335 -41.16 5.95 -20.98
C SER A 335 -40.95 7.41 -20.57
N LEU A 336 -39.70 7.88 -20.55
CA LEU A 336 -39.31 9.28 -20.32
C LEU A 336 -39.26 10.12 -21.61
N LYS A 337 -39.62 9.54 -22.76
CA LYS A 337 -39.58 10.18 -24.10
C LYS A 337 -38.19 10.70 -24.50
N GLN A 338 -37.14 9.98 -24.15
CA GLN A 338 -35.76 10.33 -24.49
C GLN A 338 -35.34 9.67 -25.81
N THR A 339 -34.77 10.46 -26.71
CA THR A 339 -34.17 9.97 -27.95
C THR A 339 -32.94 9.12 -27.69
N GLU A 340 -32.16 9.45 -26.67
CA GLU A 340 -30.91 8.77 -26.31
C GLU A 340 -30.83 8.67 -24.77
N VAL A 341 -30.13 7.65 -24.26
CA VAL A 341 -29.91 7.48 -22.82
C VAL A 341 -28.43 7.29 -22.50
N VAL A 342 -27.96 7.98 -21.47
CA VAL A 342 -26.59 7.87 -20.97
C VAL A 342 -26.54 6.87 -19.82
N LEU A 343 -25.68 5.85 -19.93
CA LEU A 343 -25.44 4.87 -18.87
C LEU A 343 -24.00 4.98 -18.35
N VAL A 344 -23.81 5.01 -17.04
CA VAL A 344 -22.49 4.99 -16.38
C VAL A 344 -22.29 3.64 -15.69
N MET A 345 -21.13 3.03 -15.93
CA MET A 345 -20.79 1.70 -15.42
C MET A 345 -19.30 1.62 -15.04
N ASP A 346 -18.96 0.73 -14.12
CA ASP A 346 -17.57 0.36 -13.86
C ASP A 346 -16.94 -0.32 -15.09
N GLN A 347 -15.61 -0.49 -15.09
CA GLN A 347 -14.90 -1.05 -16.24
C GLN A 347 -15.36 -2.47 -16.58
N ALA A 348 -15.69 -3.28 -15.57
CA ALA A 348 -16.05 -4.69 -15.76
C ALA A 348 -17.39 -4.83 -16.48
N ILE A 349 -18.41 -4.08 -16.06
CA ILE A 349 -19.74 -4.06 -16.66
C ILE A 349 -19.69 -3.33 -18.01
N TYR A 350 -19.02 -2.17 -18.08
CA TYR A 350 -18.85 -1.40 -19.33
C TYR A 350 -18.30 -2.26 -20.46
N SER A 351 -17.27 -3.08 -20.19
CA SER A 351 -16.65 -3.94 -21.21
C SER A 351 -17.61 -4.93 -21.87
N LYS A 352 -18.58 -5.43 -21.11
CA LYS A 352 -19.60 -6.38 -21.56
C LYS A 352 -20.78 -5.67 -22.21
N ALA A 353 -21.19 -4.55 -21.63
CA ALA A 353 -22.22 -3.69 -22.20
C ALA A 353 -21.81 -3.21 -23.60
N GLN A 354 -20.55 -2.84 -23.77
CA GLN A 354 -19.99 -2.45 -25.06
C GLN A 354 -19.95 -3.61 -26.07
N GLU A 355 -19.63 -4.84 -25.63
CA GLU A 355 -19.67 -6.04 -26.48
C GLU A 355 -21.08 -6.28 -27.05
N ILE A 356 -22.13 -6.06 -26.24
CA ILE A 356 -23.53 -6.21 -26.65
C ILE A 356 -23.97 -5.02 -27.53
N ARG A 357 -23.61 -3.79 -27.13
CA ARG A 357 -23.97 -2.55 -27.84
C ARG A 357 -23.45 -2.55 -29.27
N TRP A 358 -22.17 -2.87 -29.50
CA TRP A 358 -21.56 -2.91 -30.84
C TRP A 358 -22.15 -3.98 -31.78
N GLN A 359 -22.96 -4.92 -31.26
CA GLN A 359 -23.63 -5.94 -32.09
C GLN A 359 -25.10 -5.60 -32.37
N THR A 360 -25.63 -4.56 -31.74
CA THR A 360 -27.05 -4.23 -31.77
C THR A 360 -27.22 -2.79 -32.25
N ASN A 361 -27.66 -2.59 -33.50
CA ASN A 361 -27.82 -1.25 -34.09
C ASN A 361 -28.68 -0.34 -33.22
N LEU A 362 -29.82 -0.84 -32.73
CA LEU A 362 -30.70 -0.10 -31.82
C LEU A 362 -29.95 0.42 -30.59
N TYR A 363 -29.08 -0.39 -29.97
CA TYR A 363 -28.33 0.02 -28.79
C TYR A 363 -27.20 0.98 -29.16
N SER A 364 -26.57 0.80 -30.31
CA SER A 364 -25.51 1.69 -30.80
C SER A 364 -26.03 3.10 -31.10
N GLU A 365 -27.28 3.23 -31.57
CA GLU A 365 -27.95 4.49 -31.92
C GLU A 365 -28.63 5.18 -30.72
N ARG A 366 -29.12 4.42 -29.74
CA ARG A 366 -29.94 4.95 -28.63
C ARG A 366 -29.22 5.03 -27.29
N ILE A 367 -28.11 4.30 -27.10
CA ILE A 367 -27.41 4.20 -25.80
C ILE A 367 -26.01 4.79 -25.91
N VAL A 368 -25.68 5.70 -25.01
CA VAL A 368 -24.32 6.22 -24.79
C VAL A 368 -23.76 5.60 -23.51
N LEU A 369 -22.69 4.81 -23.64
CA LEU A 369 -22.04 4.17 -22.49
C LEU A 369 -20.85 5.01 -22.01
N ARG A 370 -20.80 5.28 -20.70
CA ARG A 370 -19.71 5.99 -20.03
C ARG A 370 -19.01 5.11 -19.00
N LEU A 371 -17.69 5.26 -18.93
CA LEU A 371 -16.87 4.66 -17.87
C LEU A 371 -16.89 5.52 -16.61
N GLY A 372 -17.04 4.89 -15.45
CA GLY A 372 -17.04 5.54 -14.14
C GLY A 372 -15.72 6.25 -13.80
N GLU A 373 -15.82 7.48 -13.32
CA GLU A 373 -14.68 8.35 -13.01
C GLU A 373 -13.97 7.98 -11.71
N LEU A 374 -14.70 7.48 -10.70
CA LEU A 374 -14.11 7.01 -9.43
C LEU A 374 -13.12 5.87 -9.70
N HIS A 375 -13.57 4.85 -10.43
CA HIS A 375 -12.75 3.69 -10.74
C HIS A 375 -11.60 4.01 -11.71
N THR A 376 -11.83 4.92 -12.67
CA THR A 376 -10.77 5.43 -13.55
C THR A 376 -9.68 6.13 -12.75
N THR A 377 -10.07 6.95 -11.76
CA THR A 377 -9.13 7.60 -10.84
C THR A 377 -8.32 6.59 -10.03
N MET A 378 -8.97 5.57 -9.46
CA MET A 378 -8.30 4.51 -8.71
C MET A 378 -7.30 3.74 -9.58
N ALA A 379 -7.66 3.44 -10.83
CA ALA A 379 -6.79 2.78 -11.77
C ALA A 379 -5.55 3.64 -12.12
N TYR A 380 -5.74 4.95 -12.29
CA TYR A 380 -4.67 5.90 -12.57
C TYR A 380 -3.73 6.11 -11.36
N LEU A 381 -4.28 6.19 -10.14
CA LEU A 381 -3.52 6.18 -8.89
C LEU A 381 -2.61 4.94 -8.80
N SER A 382 -3.11 3.77 -9.20
CA SER A 382 -2.31 2.55 -9.25
C SER A 382 -1.18 2.61 -10.29
N CYS A 383 -1.31 3.38 -11.38
CA CYS A 383 -0.21 3.65 -12.32
C CYS A 383 0.89 4.49 -11.65
N ILE A 384 0.51 5.56 -10.93
CA ILE A 384 1.45 6.37 -10.13
C ILE A 384 2.15 5.48 -9.10
N GLY A 385 1.39 4.65 -8.39
CA GLY A 385 1.92 3.68 -7.44
C GLY A 385 2.94 2.72 -8.07
N LYS A 386 2.65 2.13 -9.24
CA LYS A 386 3.56 1.22 -9.94
C LYS A 386 4.91 1.86 -10.27
N LEU A 387 4.93 3.14 -10.67
CA LEU A 387 6.15 3.81 -11.10
C LEU A 387 6.97 4.36 -9.91
N TYR A 388 6.30 4.93 -8.90
CA TYR A 388 6.97 5.74 -7.88
C TYR A 388 7.04 5.09 -6.50
N ALA A 389 6.23 4.07 -6.18
CA ALA A 389 6.19 3.45 -4.85
C ALA A 389 7.58 3.03 -4.37
N ASP A 390 8.26 2.22 -5.19
CA ASP A 390 9.60 1.71 -4.90
C ASP A 390 10.70 2.73 -5.18
N ALA A 391 10.41 3.84 -5.86
CA ALA A 391 11.35 4.94 -6.08
C ALA A 391 11.52 5.86 -4.84
N GLY A 392 10.74 5.62 -3.78
CA GLY A 392 10.80 6.35 -2.51
C GLY A 392 9.47 6.97 -2.07
N LEU A 393 8.43 6.96 -2.93
CA LEU A 393 7.11 7.50 -2.60
C LEU A 393 6.52 6.86 -1.33
N GLN A 394 6.59 5.53 -1.21
CA GLN A 394 6.04 4.83 -0.05
C GLN A 394 6.76 5.21 1.26
N ASP A 395 8.08 5.42 1.18
CA ASP A 395 8.91 5.73 2.34
C ASP A 395 8.66 7.16 2.80
N ILE A 396 8.51 8.13 1.88
CA ILE A 396 8.11 9.50 2.23
C ILE A 396 6.78 9.52 2.97
N LEU A 397 5.77 8.81 2.43
CA LEU A 397 4.42 8.79 3.01
C LEU A 397 4.41 8.22 4.43
N ILE A 398 5.29 7.26 4.72
CA ILE A 398 5.43 6.63 6.04
C ILE A 398 6.25 7.50 6.99
N GLU A 399 7.45 7.94 6.59
CA GLU A 399 8.37 8.69 7.46
C GLU A 399 7.86 10.10 7.79
N SER A 400 7.07 10.71 6.90
CA SER A 400 6.38 11.98 7.16
C SER A 400 5.15 11.86 8.08
N GLU A 401 4.81 10.64 8.50
CA GLU A 401 3.60 10.32 9.28
C GLU A 401 2.28 10.69 8.57
N LEU A 402 2.32 10.88 7.25
CA LEU A 402 1.13 11.16 6.44
C LEU A 402 0.23 9.92 6.31
N VAL A 403 0.85 8.74 6.18
CA VAL A 403 0.17 7.45 6.02
C VAL A 403 0.79 6.43 6.96
N ALA A 404 -0.05 5.76 7.76
CA ALA A 404 0.40 4.65 8.59
C ALA A 404 0.84 3.44 7.75
N VAL A 405 1.86 2.71 8.23
CA VAL A 405 2.45 1.55 7.53
C VAL A 405 1.39 0.54 7.10
N GLY A 406 0.42 0.19 7.95
CA GLY A 406 -0.63 -0.78 7.63
C GLY A 406 -1.67 -0.29 6.60
N SER A 407 -1.60 0.96 6.15
CA SER A 407 -2.52 1.54 5.17
C SER A 407 -1.85 1.89 3.84
N ILE A 408 -0.54 1.70 3.72
CA ILE A 408 0.23 2.16 2.55
C ILE A 408 -0.17 1.43 1.27
N ASP A 409 -0.37 0.12 1.33
CA ASP A 409 -0.75 -0.68 0.16
C ASP A 409 -2.10 -0.23 -0.43
N GLY A 410 -3.07 0.08 0.44
CA GLY A 410 -4.36 0.64 0.02
C GLY A 410 -4.23 2.05 -0.58
N VAL A 411 -3.27 2.86 -0.11
CA VAL A 411 -3.00 4.19 -0.65
C VAL A 411 -2.33 4.12 -2.03
N ILE A 412 -1.25 3.34 -2.15
CA ILE A 412 -0.47 3.17 -3.39
C ILE A 412 -1.27 2.48 -4.50
N SER A 413 -2.14 1.54 -4.14
CA SER A 413 -3.02 0.87 -5.10
C SER A 413 -4.26 1.68 -5.49
N GLY A 414 -4.55 2.79 -4.80
CA GLY A 414 -5.74 3.62 -5.03
C GLY A 414 -7.02 3.12 -4.35
N HIS A 415 -7.03 1.96 -3.69
CA HIS A 415 -8.22 1.39 -3.03
C HIS A 415 -8.71 2.23 -1.84
N HIS A 416 -7.81 2.92 -1.14
CA HIS A 416 -8.17 3.90 -0.11
C HIS A 416 -8.39 5.29 -0.72
N TYR A 417 -9.32 5.41 -1.68
CA TYR A 417 -9.54 6.59 -2.53
C TYR A 417 -9.31 7.95 -1.83
N ASN A 418 -10.07 8.25 -0.76
CA ASN A 418 -9.96 9.54 -0.06
C ASN A 418 -8.56 9.79 0.54
N ARG A 419 -7.92 8.75 1.08
CA ARG A 419 -6.55 8.86 1.63
C ARG A 419 -5.52 8.97 0.52
N SER A 420 -5.69 8.26 -0.59
CA SER A 420 -4.82 8.35 -1.77
C SER A 420 -4.84 9.75 -2.35
N ILE A 421 -6.03 10.31 -2.62
CA ILE A 421 -6.18 11.66 -3.16
C ILE A 421 -5.55 12.69 -2.22
N ARG A 422 -5.79 12.59 -0.91
CA ARG A 422 -5.16 13.48 0.07
C ARG A 422 -3.63 13.37 0.04
N ALA A 423 -3.09 12.16 0.07
CA ALA A 423 -1.66 11.91 0.10
C ALA A 423 -0.95 12.51 -1.12
N HIS A 424 -1.49 12.28 -2.33
CA HIS A 424 -0.91 12.82 -3.56
C HIS A 424 -1.05 14.35 -3.65
N LYS A 425 -2.15 14.95 -3.17
CA LYS A 425 -2.29 16.42 -3.10
C LYS A 425 -1.21 17.06 -2.23
N LEU A 426 -1.04 16.58 -1.00
CA LEU A 426 -0.09 17.14 -0.04
C LEU A 426 1.37 16.89 -0.46
N LEU A 427 1.66 15.71 -1.01
CA LEU A 427 3.00 15.42 -1.52
C LEU A 427 3.35 16.26 -2.74
N THR A 428 2.44 16.40 -3.70
CA THR A 428 2.67 17.26 -4.88
C THR A 428 2.81 18.73 -4.48
N GLU A 429 2.06 19.20 -3.49
CA GLU A 429 2.26 20.53 -2.93
C GLU A 429 3.67 20.69 -2.32
N ALA A 430 4.12 19.74 -1.50
CA ALA A 430 5.47 19.78 -0.93
C ALA A 430 6.57 19.75 -2.01
N LEU A 431 6.46 18.87 -3.00
CA LEU A 431 7.43 18.76 -4.10
C LEU A 431 7.42 20.03 -4.98
N GLN A 432 6.26 20.62 -5.26
CA GLN A 432 6.18 21.89 -5.97
C GLN A 432 6.85 23.02 -5.20
N ARG A 433 6.67 23.10 -3.86
CA ARG A 433 7.38 24.10 -3.04
C ARG A 433 8.90 23.93 -3.12
N LEU A 434 9.41 22.70 -3.06
CA LEU A 434 10.85 22.42 -3.22
C LEU A 434 11.36 22.80 -4.61
N ARG A 435 10.59 22.51 -5.67
CA ARG A 435 10.98 22.84 -7.05
C ARG A 435 10.90 24.35 -7.33
N TRP A 436 9.91 25.05 -6.77
CA TRP A 436 9.84 26.51 -6.78
C TRP A 436 11.02 27.13 -6.03
N GLN A 437 11.39 26.58 -4.86
CA GLN A 437 12.57 27.05 -4.14
C GLN A 437 13.84 26.89 -4.99
N ALA A 438 14.03 25.72 -5.61
CA ALA A 438 15.16 25.50 -6.52
C ALA A 438 15.19 26.50 -7.69
N TYR A 439 14.03 26.86 -8.25
CA TYR A 439 13.95 27.91 -9.28
C TYR A 439 14.34 29.29 -8.72
N LEU A 440 13.77 29.69 -7.57
CA LEU A 440 14.06 30.98 -6.93
C LEU A 440 15.55 31.12 -6.58
N ASP A 441 16.20 30.04 -6.17
CA ASP A 441 17.63 30.00 -5.85
C ASP A 441 18.51 30.20 -7.10
N THR A 442 17.98 30.01 -8.31
CA THR A 442 18.69 30.31 -9.57
C THR A 442 18.54 31.75 -10.04
N LEU A 443 17.59 32.50 -9.49
CA LEU A 443 17.30 33.87 -9.91
C LEU A 443 18.19 34.88 -9.17
N PRO A 444 18.53 36.03 -9.79
CA PRO A 444 19.08 37.16 -9.07
C PRO A 444 18.13 37.67 -7.98
N ASP A 445 18.66 38.22 -6.88
CA ASP A 445 17.89 38.69 -5.72
C ASP A 445 16.68 39.55 -6.09
N MET A 446 16.83 40.47 -7.05
CA MET A 446 15.74 41.35 -7.50
C MET A 446 14.60 40.59 -8.20
N SER A 447 14.92 39.62 -9.05
CA SER A 447 13.93 38.79 -9.76
C SER A 447 13.27 37.79 -8.81
N SER A 448 14.04 37.21 -7.89
CA SER A 448 13.51 36.35 -6.82
C SER A 448 12.52 37.11 -5.93
N ALA A 449 12.87 38.34 -5.52
CA ALA A 449 11.97 39.21 -4.76
C ALA A 449 10.70 39.59 -5.54
N ALA A 450 10.79 39.82 -6.85
CA ALA A 450 9.63 40.08 -7.70
C ALA A 450 8.69 38.87 -7.80
N ALA A 451 9.23 37.66 -7.98
CA ALA A 451 8.45 36.42 -7.97
C ALA A 451 7.78 36.18 -6.60
N MET A 452 8.50 36.41 -5.51
CA MET A 452 7.97 36.28 -4.16
C MET A 452 6.86 37.29 -3.86
N LYS A 453 6.98 38.51 -4.39
CA LYS A 453 5.92 39.53 -4.31
C LYS A 453 4.64 39.06 -5.00
N ILE A 454 4.73 38.48 -6.20
CA ILE A 454 3.57 37.91 -6.89
C ILE A 454 2.93 36.79 -6.05
N ALA A 455 3.73 35.93 -5.42
CA ALA A 455 3.24 34.88 -4.54
C ALA A 455 2.49 35.42 -3.31
N MET A 456 3.00 36.50 -2.70
CA MET A 456 2.34 37.21 -1.59
C MET A 456 1.05 37.91 -2.04
N ASP A 457 1.07 38.58 -3.19
CA ASP A 457 -0.12 39.23 -3.76
C ASP A 457 -1.24 38.21 -4.03
N LEU A 458 -0.91 37.00 -4.50
CA LEU A 458 -1.87 35.89 -4.64
C LEU A 458 -2.44 35.45 -3.28
N GLN A 459 -1.60 35.37 -2.24
CA GLN A 459 -2.02 34.98 -0.90
C GLN A 459 -2.97 36.00 -0.23
N ASP A 460 -2.68 37.29 -0.40
CA ASP A 460 -3.45 38.39 0.18
C ASP A 460 -4.80 38.58 -0.51
N ASN A 461 -4.81 38.47 -1.84
CA ASN A 461 -6.03 38.66 -2.63
C ASN A 461 -6.94 37.42 -2.65
N PHE A 462 -6.49 36.23 -2.22
CA PHE A 462 -7.33 35.04 -2.17
C PHE A 462 -8.42 35.09 -1.07
N PRO A 463 -9.70 34.76 -1.36
CA PRO A 463 -10.28 34.23 -2.61
C PRO A 463 -11.07 35.26 -3.47
N SER A 464 -10.66 36.53 -3.49
CA SER A 464 -11.42 37.62 -4.15
C SER A 464 -11.26 37.66 -5.68
N GLU A 465 -12.07 38.47 -6.36
CA GLU A 465 -11.94 38.71 -7.82
C GLU A 465 -10.53 39.19 -8.23
N LYS A 466 -9.85 39.96 -7.36
CA LYS A 466 -8.46 40.38 -7.60
C LYS A 466 -7.49 39.21 -7.75
N PHE A 467 -7.77 38.06 -7.12
CA PHE A 467 -7.00 36.85 -7.33
C PHE A 467 -7.11 36.38 -8.80
N ILE A 468 -8.33 36.39 -9.35
CA ILE A 468 -8.60 36.01 -10.74
C ILE A 468 -7.94 37.00 -11.72
N GLU A 469 -7.96 38.29 -11.40
CA GLU A 469 -7.24 39.32 -12.18
C GLU A 469 -5.73 39.08 -12.15
N THR A 470 -5.17 38.74 -10.98
CA THR A 470 -3.72 38.50 -10.80
C THR A 470 -3.25 37.31 -11.63
N ILE A 471 -3.99 36.20 -11.63
CA ILE A 471 -3.65 35.04 -12.48
C ILE A 471 -3.83 35.34 -13.98
N GLY A 472 -4.61 36.36 -14.34
CA GLY A 472 -4.75 36.85 -15.72
C GLY A 472 -3.68 37.86 -16.14
N SER A 473 -2.87 38.37 -15.21
CA SER A 473 -1.91 39.44 -15.46
C SER A 473 -0.71 38.98 -16.29
N GLY A 474 -0.16 39.87 -17.12
CA GLY A 474 1.03 39.58 -17.94
C GLY A 474 2.24 39.17 -17.09
N ALA A 475 2.44 39.81 -15.93
CA ALA A 475 3.54 39.50 -15.03
C ALA A 475 3.48 38.06 -14.48
N PHE A 476 2.29 37.57 -14.11
CA PHE A 476 2.14 36.18 -13.66
C PHE A 476 2.36 35.19 -14.81
N LEU A 477 1.88 35.51 -16.02
CA LEU A 477 2.06 34.65 -17.18
C LEU A 477 3.53 34.57 -17.63
N GLU A 478 4.27 35.67 -17.57
CA GLU A 478 5.72 35.69 -17.79
C GLU A 478 6.45 34.85 -16.74
N LEU A 479 6.13 35.02 -15.44
CA LEU A 479 6.72 34.20 -14.38
C LEU A 479 6.45 32.70 -14.56
N LEU A 480 5.23 32.31 -14.93
CA LEU A 480 4.91 30.91 -15.21
C LEU A 480 5.66 30.37 -16.42
N LYS A 481 5.87 31.19 -17.44
CA LYS A 481 6.66 30.83 -18.62
C LYS A 481 8.12 30.59 -18.22
N ASP A 482 8.74 31.53 -17.51
CA ASP A 482 10.12 31.42 -17.04
C ASP A 482 10.33 30.20 -16.14
N TYR A 483 9.37 29.92 -15.23
CA TYR A 483 9.38 28.71 -14.41
C TYR A 483 9.27 27.43 -15.24
N SER A 484 8.44 27.43 -16.29
CA SER A 484 8.30 26.28 -17.19
C SER A 484 9.59 26.01 -17.97
N GLU A 485 10.23 27.07 -18.49
CA GLU A 485 11.53 26.98 -19.15
C GLU A 485 12.63 26.45 -18.21
N PHE A 486 12.61 26.86 -16.93
CA PHE A 486 13.50 26.29 -15.91
C PHE A 486 13.29 24.78 -15.73
N VAL A 487 12.04 24.32 -15.62
CA VAL A 487 11.74 22.89 -15.47
C VAL A 487 12.20 22.11 -16.69
N GLU A 488 11.94 22.60 -17.91
CA GLU A 488 12.38 21.97 -19.15
C GLU A 488 13.89 21.87 -19.24
N LYS A 489 14.62 22.94 -18.92
CA LYS A 489 16.08 22.97 -18.93
C LYS A 489 16.69 21.97 -17.95
N ASN A 490 16.09 21.80 -16.78
CA ASN A 490 16.58 20.89 -15.73
C ASN A 490 16.13 19.42 -15.91
N ASN A 491 15.29 19.13 -16.90
CA ASN A 491 14.94 17.75 -17.24
C ASN A 491 16.13 16.93 -17.80
N CYS A 492 17.29 17.55 -18.01
CA CYS A 492 18.54 16.84 -18.26
C CYS A 492 19.02 16.03 -17.05
N ASN A 493 18.68 16.44 -15.82
CA ASN A 493 18.94 15.66 -14.62
C ASN A 493 17.85 14.57 -14.49
N LEU A 494 18.26 13.30 -14.49
CA LEU A 494 17.32 12.17 -14.50
C LEU A 494 16.40 12.14 -13.27
N THR A 495 16.93 12.47 -12.09
CA THR A 495 16.15 12.47 -10.84
C THR A 495 15.15 13.63 -10.79
N PHE A 496 15.60 14.82 -11.20
CA PHE A 496 14.75 16.00 -11.36
C PHE A 496 13.61 15.72 -12.34
N ALA A 497 13.93 15.15 -13.50
CA ALA A 497 12.99 14.86 -14.56
C ALA A 497 11.97 13.80 -14.13
N PHE A 498 12.42 12.73 -13.46
CA PHE A 498 11.56 11.66 -12.97
C PHE A 498 10.53 12.17 -11.95
N TRP A 499 10.93 12.95 -10.95
CA TRP A 499 9.99 13.52 -9.98
C TRP A 499 9.16 14.70 -10.54
N SER A 500 9.64 15.38 -11.58
CA SER A 500 8.82 16.32 -12.35
C SER A 500 7.70 15.62 -13.12
N LYS A 501 7.94 14.41 -13.64
CA LYS A 501 6.88 13.56 -14.23
C LYS A 501 5.87 13.09 -13.20
N TYR A 502 6.29 12.81 -11.96
CA TYR A 502 5.35 12.52 -10.86
C TYR A 502 4.39 13.70 -10.64
N ILE A 503 4.92 14.93 -10.57
CA ILE A 503 4.11 16.14 -10.42
C ILE A 503 3.12 16.27 -11.59
N ALA A 504 3.58 16.07 -12.83
CA ALA A 504 2.74 16.14 -14.02
C ALA A 504 1.61 15.08 -14.02
N MET A 505 1.89 13.85 -13.60
CA MET A 505 0.87 12.82 -13.46
C MET A 505 -0.18 13.20 -12.41
N VAL A 506 0.23 13.71 -11.26
CA VAL A 506 -0.73 14.16 -10.23
C VAL A 506 -1.53 15.38 -10.70
N GLU A 507 -0.93 16.28 -11.48
CA GLU A 507 -1.65 17.40 -12.09
C GLU A 507 -2.73 16.93 -13.07
N ILE A 508 -2.44 15.94 -13.94
CA ILE A 508 -3.45 15.30 -14.81
C ILE A 508 -4.61 14.73 -13.98
N LEU A 509 -4.29 14.07 -12.87
CA LEU A 509 -5.28 13.55 -11.94
C LEU A 509 -6.14 14.66 -11.31
N LEU A 510 -5.54 15.76 -10.88
CA LEU A 510 -6.26 16.90 -10.30
C LEU A 510 -7.15 17.61 -11.34
N LEU A 511 -6.70 17.74 -12.58
CA LEU A 511 -7.50 18.27 -13.68
C LEU A 511 -8.69 17.37 -14.01
N PHE A 512 -8.51 16.05 -13.99
CA PHE A 512 -9.62 15.10 -14.17
C PHE A 512 -10.67 15.23 -13.06
N ILE A 513 -10.21 15.36 -11.80
CA ILE A 513 -11.11 15.62 -10.66
C ILE A 513 -11.80 16.99 -10.79
N ARG A 514 -11.07 18.03 -11.24
CA ARG A 514 -11.62 19.36 -11.50
C ARG A 514 -12.73 19.31 -12.53
N ALA A 515 -12.52 18.57 -13.63
CA ALA A 515 -13.53 18.39 -14.67
C ALA A 515 -14.86 17.87 -14.10
N THR A 516 -14.80 16.85 -13.23
CA THR A 516 -15.99 16.33 -12.54
C THR A 516 -16.57 17.33 -11.53
N ARG A 517 -15.74 18.01 -10.76
CA ARG A 517 -16.20 18.93 -9.70
C ARG A 517 -16.88 20.18 -10.26
N GLU A 518 -16.49 20.61 -11.46
CA GLU A 518 -17.01 21.78 -12.16
C GLU A 518 -18.07 21.43 -13.23
N GLY A 519 -18.27 20.14 -13.55
CA GLY A 519 -19.13 19.73 -14.67
C GLY A 519 -18.57 20.16 -16.04
N ASN A 520 -17.25 20.16 -16.21
CA ASN A 520 -16.59 20.60 -17.45
C ASN A 520 -16.24 19.41 -18.36
N TRP A 521 -17.07 19.18 -19.38
CA TRP A 521 -16.93 18.05 -20.29
C TRP A 521 -15.69 18.11 -21.21
N ALA A 522 -15.34 19.31 -21.70
CA ALA A 522 -14.16 19.47 -22.55
C ALA A 522 -12.86 19.17 -21.77
N LEU A 523 -12.78 19.64 -20.51
CA LEU A 523 -11.66 19.30 -19.63
C LEU A 523 -11.62 17.80 -19.31
N HIS A 524 -12.78 17.16 -19.13
CA HIS A 524 -12.87 15.71 -18.91
C HIS A 524 -12.25 14.92 -20.06
N LEU A 525 -12.64 15.19 -21.30
CA LEU A 525 -12.11 14.45 -22.46
C LEU A 525 -10.61 14.70 -22.69
N SER A 526 -10.18 15.95 -22.54
CA SER A 526 -8.76 16.32 -22.69
C SER A 526 -7.87 15.63 -21.63
N THR A 527 -8.35 15.53 -20.39
CA THR A 527 -7.60 14.86 -19.31
C THR A 527 -7.60 13.34 -19.44
N VAL A 528 -8.70 12.73 -19.89
CA VAL A 528 -8.74 11.29 -20.22
C VAL A 528 -7.67 10.95 -21.26
N GLN A 529 -7.53 11.76 -22.31
CA GLN A 529 -6.48 11.55 -23.31
C GLN A 529 -5.08 11.59 -22.70
N SER A 530 -4.83 12.54 -21.79
CA SER A 530 -3.54 12.67 -21.08
C SER A 530 -3.27 11.47 -20.15
N MET A 531 -4.30 10.77 -19.68
CA MET A 531 -4.15 9.55 -18.88
C MET A 531 -3.84 8.29 -19.70
N LEU A 532 -4.29 8.22 -20.96
CA LEU A 532 -4.20 7.02 -21.80
C LEU A 532 -2.77 6.45 -21.92
N PRO A 533 -1.72 7.24 -22.24
CA PRO A 533 -0.36 6.72 -22.37
C PRO A 533 0.11 5.96 -21.12
N TRP A 534 -0.24 6.47 -19.94
CA TRP A 534 0.14 5.87 -18.67
C TRP A 534 -0.53 4.52 -18.42
N PHE A 535 -1.78 4.31 -18.87
CA PHE A 535 -2.43 3.00 -18.78
C PHE A 535 -1.74 1.95 -19.66
N PHE A 536 -1.25 2.32 -20.85
CA PHE A 536 -0.44 1.45 -21.70
C PHE A 536 0.95 1.18 -21.11
N ALA A 537 1.63 2.22 -20.62
CA ALA A 537 2.94 2.10 -19.99
C ALA A 537 2.91 1.18 -18.75
N CYS A 538 1.88 1.34 -17.92
CA CYS A 538 1.72 0.60 -16.67
C CYS A 538 1.03 -0.75 -16.81
N ASP A 539 0.76 -1.22 -18.04
CA ASP A 539 0.09 -2.50 -18.32
C ASP A 539 -1.31 -2.63 -17.69
N LYS A 540 -2.05 -1.54 -17.57
CA LYS A 540 -3.47 -1.56 -17.17
C LYS A 540 -4.34 -1.92 -18.38
N VAL A 541 -4.11 -3.11 -18.93
CA VAL A 541 -4.60 -3.56 -20.25
C VAL A 541 -6.09 -3.33 -20.47
N ASN A 542 -6.93 -3.56 -19.44
CA ASN A 542 -8.37 -3.36 -19.56
C ASN A 542 -8.73 -1.88 -19.71
N TYR A 543 -8.17 -1.00 -18.87
CA TYR A 543 -8.36 0.44 -19.00
C TYR A 543 -7.71 0.97 -20.29
N ALA A 544 -6.49 0.55 -20.62
CA ALA A 544 -5.84 0.90 -21.88
C ALA A 544 -6.72 0.56 -23.10
N ARG A 545 -7.42 -0.58 -23.10
CA ARG A 545 -8.33 -0.97 -24.17
C ARG A 545 -9.63 -0.16 -24.17
N TYR A 546 -10.37 -0.22 -23.07
CA TYR A 546 -11.75 0.27 -23.02
C TYR A 546 -11.84 1.77 -22.77
N LEU A 547 -10.86 2.37 -22.09
CA LEU A 547 -10.79 3.84 -21.95
C LEU A 547 -10.40 4.51 -23.27
N THR A 548 -9.56 3.87 -24.10
CA THR A 548 -9.31 4.38 -25.46
C THR A 548 -10.59 4.31 -26.31
N ALA A 549 -11.33 3.21 -26.27
CA ALA A 549 -12.61 3.11 -26.97
C ALA A 549 -13.63 4.16 -26.47
N TYR A 550 -13.74 4.33 -25.14
CA TYR A 550 -14.55 5.37 -24.52
C TYR A 550 -14.14 6.76 -25.02
N TRP A 551 -12.86 7.13 -24.93
CA TRP A 551 -12.40 8.45 -25.35
C TRP A 551 -12.71 8.73 -26.80
N VAL A 552 -12.45 7.75 -27.68
CA VAL A 552 -12.75 7.86 -29.11
C VAL A 552 -14.25 8.09 -29.37
N GLU A 553 -15.13 7.29 -28.75
CA GLU A 553 -16.58 7.44 -28.93
C GLU A 553 -17.08 8.76 -28.36
N MET A 554 -16.61 9.15 -27.17
CA MET A 554 -17.02 10.39 -26.51
C MET A 554 -16.59 11.65 -27.28
N SER A 555 -15.42 11.62 -27.90
CA SER A 555 -14.90 12.72 -28.73
C SER A 555 -15.65 12.90 -30.06
N ASN A 556 -16.47 11.92 -30.47
CA ASN A 556 -17.26 11.97 -31.70
C ASN A 556 -18.79 12.02 -31.40
N LEU A 557 -19.19 12.40 -30.17
CA LEU A 557 -20.61 12.49 -29.81
C LEU A 557 -21.35 13.60 -30.55
N GLU A 558 -20.68 14.69 -30.93
CA GLU A 558 -21.30 15.77 -31.71
C GLU A 558 -21.91 15.27 -33.01
N ASP A 559 -21.24 14.32 -33.67
CA ASP A 559 -21.69 13.73 -34.93
C ASP A 559 -22.61 12.51 -34.71
N THR A 560 -22.36 11.72 -33.67
CA THR A 560 -23.05 10.42 -33.47
C THR A 560 -24.30 10.51 -32.60
N HIS A 561 -24.28 11.34 -31.56
CA HIS A 561 -25.34 11.49 -30.56
C HIS A 561 -25.44 12.97 -30.10
N PRO A 562 -25.92 13.89 -30.96
CA PRO A 562 -25.85 15.34 -30.70
C PRO A 562 -26.61 15.75 -29.44
N SER A 563 -27.72 15.06 -29.12
CA SER A 563 -28.54 15.34 -27.92
C SER A 563 -27.77 14.99 -26.65
N ALA A 564 -27.17 13.79 -26.58
CA ALA A 564 -26.31 13.41 -25.48
C ALA A 564 -25.07 14.33 -25.39
N HIS A 565 -24.48 14.74 -26.52
CA HIS A 565 -23.35 15.68 -26.51
C HIS A 565 -23.70 17.01 -25.84
N GLN A 566 -24.84 17.60 -26.20
CA GLN A 566 -25.32 18.85 -25.61
C GLN A 566 -25.63 18.70 -24.11
N GLN A 567 -26.20 17.56 -23.70
CA GLN A 567 -26.42 17.22 -22.30
C GLN A 567 -25.10 17.19 -21.50
N LEU A 568 -24.07 16.50 -22.03
CA LEU A 568 -22.79 16.40 -21.33
C LEU A 568 -22.08 17.77 -21.28
N LEU A 569 -22.15 18.57 -22.34
CA LEU A 569 -21.60 19.93 -22.40
C LEU A 569 -22.23 20.89 -21.39
N SER A 570 -23.51 20.72 -21.04
CA SER A 570 -24.17 21.54 -20.02
C SER A 570 -23.79 21.16 -18.59
N GLY A 571 -22.91 20.16 -18.41
CA GLY A 571 -22.47 19.65 -17.12
C GLY A 571 -23.39 18.55 -16.56
N ASP A 572 -24.37 18.07 -17.32
CA ASP A 572 -25.29 16.98 -16.91
C ASP A 572 -24.66 15.58 -17.06
N PHE A 573 -23.41 15.47 -16.63
CA PHE A 573 -22.65 14.23 -16.55
C PHE A 573 -22.14 13.93 -15.13
N VAL A 574 -22.42 14.86 -14.19
CA VAL A 574 -22.03 14.83 -12.78
C VAL A 574 -23.24 15.09 -11.90
N ALA A 575 -23.20 14.61 -10.67
CA ALA A 575 -24.25 14.83 -9.70
C ALA A 575 -23.90 15.97 -8.73
N GLN A 576 -24.77 16.98 -8.65
CA GLN A 576 -24.64 18.09 -7.70
C GLN A 576 -25.63 17.91 -6.54
N ARG A 577 -25.13 17.50 -5.38
CA ARG A 577 -25.94 17.22 -4.18
C ARG A 577 -25.98 18.36 -3.16
N HIS A 578 -25.12 19.37 -3.33
CA HIS A 578 -25.02 20.53 -2.44
C HIS A 578 -25.37 21.82 -3.18
N GLN A 579 -26.06 22.74 -2.52
CA GLN A 579 -26.48 24.02 -3.12
C GLN A 579 -25.60 25.21 -2.73
N LYS A 580 -24.59 25.01 -1.87
CA LYS A 580 -23.78 26.10 -1.30
C LYS A 580 -22.46 26.39 -2.01
N HIS A 581 -21.95 25.46 -2.83
CA HIS A 581 -20.60 25.52 -3.38
C HIS A 581 -20.58 25.06 -4.84
N GLY A 582 -19.87 25.79 -5.70
CA GLY A 582 -19.75 25.48 -7.13
C GLY A 582 -18.78 24.35 -7.45
N PHE A 583 -17.73 24.16 -6.65
CA PHE A 583 -16.77 23.06 -6.82
C PHE A 583 -17.21 21.81 -6.04
N ALA A 584 -18.36 21.24 -6.37
CA ALA A 584 -18.98 20.17 -5.58
C ALA A 584 -19.60 19.02 -6.38
N GLY A 585 -19.44 19.02 -7.71
CA GLY A 585 -19.86 17.91 -8.56
C GLY A 585 -19.27 16.57 -8.10
N THR A 586 -20.06 15.52 -8.18
CA THR A 586 -19.66 14.15 -7.77
C THR A 586 -19.84 13.22 -8.96
N ALA A 587 -18.88 12.32 -9.17
CA ALA A 587 -18.94 11.32 -10.23
C ALA A 587 -20.16 10.40 -10.04
N CYS A 588 -20.79 9.99 -11.15
CA CYS A 588 -22.02 9.20 -11.10
C CYS A 588 -21.79 7.80 -10.45
N ASP A 589 -20.65 7.16 -10.72
CA ASP A 589 -20.27 5.90 -10.09
C ASP A 589 -19.89 6.06 -8.60
N GLU A 590 -19.38 7.22 -8.20
CA GLU A 590 -19.22 7.57 -6.79
C GLU A 590 -20.57 7.77 -6.09
N VAL A 591 -21.57 8.34 -6.77
CA VAL A 591 -22.90 8.54 -6.19
C VAL A 591 -23.58 7.21 -5.86
N ILE A 592 -23.58 6.23 -6.77
CA ILE A 592 -24.19 4.92 -6.49
C ILE A 592 -23.48 4.22 -5.31
N GLU A 593 -22.16 4.35 -5.20
CA GLU A 593 -21.40 3.80 -4.07
C GLU A 593 -21.78 4.49 -2.74
N GLN A 594 -21.89 5.82 -2.74
CA GLN A 594 -22.25 6.61 -1.55
C GLN A 594 -23.73 6.51 -1.15
N THR A 595 -24.60 6.02 -2.04
CA THR A 595 -26.05 5.94 -1.85
C THR A 595 -26.52 4.49 -1.81
N ALA A 596 -26.99 3.93 -2.93
CA ALA A 596 -27.61 2.61 -3.00
C ALA A 596 -26.71 1.49 -2.42
N ASN A 597 -25.43 1.44 -2.78
CA ASN A 597 -24.53 0.39 -2.30
C ASN A 597 -24.22 0.56 -0.81
N ARG A 598 -23.84 1.76 -0.36
CA ARG A 598 -23.59 2.03 1.06
C ARG A 598 -24.82 1.71 1.92
N ASP A 599 -26.00 2.18 1.51
CA ASP A 599 -27.24 1.97 2.24
C ASP A 599 -27.56 0.48 2.41
N SER A 600 -27.28 -0.33 1.39
CA SER A 600 -27.44 -1.78 1.43
C SER A 600 -26.49 -2.51 2.38
N LYS A 601 -25.30 -1.94 2.62
CA LYS A 601 -24.25 -2.48 3.51
C LYS A 601 -24.35 -1.97 4.94
N THR A 602 -25.31 -1.08 5.26
CA THR A 602 -25.55 -0.61 6.63
C THR A 602 -26.19 -1.69 7.52
N LYS A 603 -26.24 -1.44 8.84
CA LYS A 603 -26.95 -2.32 9.79
C LYS A 603 -28.46 -2.45 9.50
N GLY A 604 -29.09 -1.44 8.89
CA GLY A 604 -30.48 -1.50 8.42
C GLY A 604 -30.64 -1.93 6.95
N GLY A 605 -29.51 -2.22 6.28
CA GLY A 605 -29.40 -2.81 4.95
C GLY A 605 -29.75 -4.30 4.95
N ILE A 606 -29.17 -5.07 4.03
CA ILE A 606 -29.45 -6.53 3.92
C ILE A 606 -28.52 -7.41 4.77
N SER A 607 -27.55 -6.80 5.45
CA SER A 607 -26.65 -7.48 6.36
C SER A 607 -27.45 -8.20 7.47
N GLY A 608 -27.22 -9.51 7.63
CA GLY A 608 -27.89 -10.35 8.63
C GLY A 608 -29.15 -11.08 8.15
N PHE A 609 -29.68 -10.80 6.96
CA PHE A 609 -30.80 -11.57 6.37
C PHE A 609 -30.67 -11.82 4.86
N SER A 610 -29.48 -11.63 4.29
CA SER A 610 -29.22 -11.78 2.85
C SER A 610 -29.57 -13.17 2.28
N LEU A 611 -29.50 -14.22 3.11
CA LEU A 611 -29.92 -15.58 2.72
C LEU A 611 -31.44 -15.77 2.59
N ASN A 612 -32.25 -14.86 3.15
CA ASN A 612 -33.70 -14.90 3.05
C ASN A 612 -34.15 -14.15 1.78
N LYS A 613 -34.28 -14.89 0.67
CA LYS A 613 -34.64 -14.34 -0.65
C LYS A 613 -35.89 -13.46 -0.63
N GLY A 614 -36.93 -13.83 0.12
CA GLY A 614 -38.15 -13.01 0.22
C GLY A 614 -37.93 -11.70 0.99
N ALA A 615 -37.07 -11.72 2.03
CA ALA A 615 -36.72 -10.51 2.77
C ALA A 615 -35.77 -9.60 1.99
N VAL A 616 -34.80 -10.17 1.27
CA VAL A 616 -33.92 -9.42 0.34
C VAL A 616 -34.76 -8.80 -0.76
N HIS A 617 -35.64 -9.57 -1.41
CA HIS A 617 -36.49 -9.07 -2.47
C HIS A 617 -37.41 -7.94 -1.99
N ARG A 618 -38.04 -8.07 -0.81
CA ARG A 618 -38.80 -6.97 -0.21
C ARG A 618 -37.93 -5.74 0.03
N TRP A 619 -36.76 -5.91 0.67
CA TRP A 619 -35.85 -4.81 0.95
C TRP A 619 -35.44 -4.09 -0.34
N THR A 620 -35.09 -4.86 -1.37
CA THR A 620 -34.77 -4.40 -2.72
C THR A 620 -35.87 -3.51 -3.29
N LEU A 621 -37.13 -3.95 -3.21
CA LEU A 621 -38.26 -3.22 -3.76
C LEU A 621 -38.60 -1.95 -2.95
N THR A 622 -38.33 -1.92 -1.65
CA THR A 622 -38.87 -0.86 -0.77
C THR A 622 -37.82 0.09 -0.23
N GLN A 623 -36.53 -0.15 -0.49
CA GLN A 623 -35.46 0.63 0.12
C GLN A 623 -35.57 2.13 -0.19
N HIS A 624 -35.93 2.49 -1.43
CA HIS A 624 -36.12 3.89 -1.83
C HIS A 624 -37.28 4.56 -1.08
N GLU A 625 -38.43 3.89 -0.96
CA GLU A 625 -39.57 4.37 -0.17
C GLU A 625 -39.20 4.54 1.30
N ARG A 626 -38.48 3.57 1.88
CA ARG A 626 -38.01 3.62 3.27
C ARG A 626 -37.06 4.78 3.52
N ALA A 627 -36.16 5.07 2.57
CA ALA A 627 -35.26 6.21 2.65
C ALA A 627 -36.03 7.53 2.61
N ALA A 628 -37.02 7.66 1.72
CA ALA A 628 -37.88 8.85 1.62
C ALA A 628 -38.70 9.07 2.91
N ILE A 629 -39.32 8.01 3.46
CA ILE A 629 -40.04 8.07 4.75
C ILE A 629 -39.09 8.46 5.90
N THR A 630 -37.84 7.97 5.87
CA THR A 630 -36.82 8.32 6.87
C THR A 630 -36.42 9.80 6.76
N ALA A 631 -36.34 10.36 5.55
CA ALA A 631 -36.08 11.78 5.35
C ALA A 631 -37.20 12.64 5.95
N GLU A 632 -38.47 12.29 5.71
CA GLU A 632 -39.60 12.98 6.34
C GLU A 632 -39.61 12.85 7.86
N CYS A 633 -39.23 11.69 8.39
CA CYS A 633 -39.04 11.52 9.84
C CYS A 633 -37.95 12.46 10.39
N LYS A 634 -36.83 12.62 9.68
CA LYS A 634 -35.75 13.56 10.06
C LYS A 634 -36.22 15.02 9.97
N ASN A 635 -36.97 15.38 8.93
CA ASN A 635 -37.57 16.70 8.76
C ASN A 635 -38.52 17.01 9.93
N MET A 636 -39.39 16.06 10.29
CA MET A 636 -40.31 16.16 11.44
C MET A 636 -39.55 16.31 12.77
N ALA A 637 -38.39 15.65 12.91
CA ALA A 637 -37.50 15.77 14.07
C ALA A 637 -36.63 17.04 14.07
N GLY A 638 -36.72 17.90 13.04
CA GLY A 638 -35.89 19.09 12.89
C GLY A 638 -34.42 18.79 12.53
N GLN A 639 -34.12 17.58 12.09
CA GLN A 639 -32.81 17.14 11.57
C GLN A 639 -32.77 17.05 10.04
N GLY A 640 -33.73 17.68 9.35
CA GLY A 640 -33.65 17.89 7.90
C GLY A 640 -32.32 18.54 7.54
N ALA A 641 -31.72 18.14 6.40
CA ALA A 641 -30.33 18.40 6.01
C ALA A 641 -29.72 19.69 6.60
N LEU A 642 -29.19 19.59 7.83
CA LEU A 642 -28.39 20.64 8.42
C LEU A 642 -27.13 20.72 7.55
N ALA A 643 -26.90 21.89 6.98
CA ALA A 643 -25.73 22.15 6.15
C ALA A 643 -24.46 22.04 7.01
N HIS A 644 -23.93 20.82 7.14
CA HIS A 644 -22.58 20.60 7.66
C HIS A 644 -21.61 21.44 6.82
N LEU A 645 -20.77 22.25 7.48
CA LEU A 645 -19.64 22.89 6.82
C LEU A 645 -18.79 21.80 6.15
N ASN A 646 -18.27 22.10 4.96
CA ASN A 646 -17.40 21.19 4.24
C ASN A 646 -16.13 20.93 5.07
N SER A 647 -15.81 19.65 5.31
CA SER A 647 -14.66 19.26 6.15
C SER A 647 -13.32 19.77 5.62
N GLU A 648 -13.20 20.05 4.32
CA GLU A 648 -11.99 20.61 3.70
C GLU A 648 -11.78 22.10 4.03
N LEU A 649 -12.82 22.80 4.50
CA LEU A 649 -12.78 24.19 4.96
C LEU A 649 -12.76 24.29 6.50
N ASP A 650 -12.75 23.16 7.19
CA ASP A 650 -12.62 23.14 8.64
C ASP A 650 -11.21 23.57 9.07
N HIS A 651 -11.13 24.51 10.01
CA HIS A 651 -9.84 25.08 10.44
C HIS A 651 -8.88 24.02 10.99
N THR A 652 -9.38 23.00 11.70
CA THR A 652 -8.53 21.92 12.23
C THR A 652 -7.97 21.05 11.10
N ARG A 653 -8.77 20.81 10.06
CA ARG A 653 -8.32 20.09 8.87
C ARG A 653 -7.23 20.88 8.13
N MET A 654 -7.43 22.18 7.92
CA MET A 654 -6.46 23.03 7.21
C MET A 654 -5.12 23.11 7.95
N GLN A 655 -5.14 23.25 9.28
CA GLN A 655 -3.93 23.23 10.11
C GLN A 655 -3.20 21.88 10.04
N ARG A 656 -3.97 20.76 10.05
CA ARG A 656 -3.39 19.43 9.94
C ARG A 656 -2.72 19.22 8.58
N ASP A 657 -3.36 19.61 7.49
CA ASP A 657 -2.79 19.50 6.14
C ASP A 657 -1.50 20.33 6.00
N GLN A 658 -1.47 21.56 6.53
CA GLN A 658 -0.24 22.37 6.55
C GLN A 658 0.88 21.73 7.37
N THR A 659 0.55 21.13 8.53
CA THR A 659 1.51 20.40 9.36
C THR A 659 2.08 19.20 8.63
N ASP A 660 1.22 18.43 7.96
CA ASP A 660 1.64 17.25 7.22
C ASP A 660 2.50 17.63 5.99
N VAL A 661 2.21 18.72 5.29
CA VAL A 661 3.09 19.25 4.22
C VAL A 661 4.47 19.62 4.77
N LYS A 662 4.55 20.28 5.93
CA LYS A 662 5.82 20.59 6.59
C LYS A 662 6.59 19.32 6.94
N ASN A 663 5.92 18.30 7.46
CA ASN A 663 6.55 17.00 7.75
C ASN A 663 7.10 16.33 6.49
N ILE A 664 6.39 16.40 5.36
CA ILE A 664 6.88 15.90 4.06
C ILE A 664 8.14 16.66 3.62
N LEU A 665 8.13 17.99 3.66
CA LEU A 665 9.29 18.82 3.32
C LEU A 665 10.52 18.44 4.16
N THR A 666 10.36 18.37 5.49
CA THR A 666 11.44 17.94 6.40
C THR A 666 11.92 16.53 6.10
N THR A 667 11.01 15.60 5.76
CA THR A 667 11.36 14.21 5.40
C THR A 667 12.21 14.17 4.13
N VAL A 668 11.80 14.89 3.08
CA VAL A 668 12.54 14.92 1.80
C VAL A 668 13.90 15.60 1.97
N HIS A 669 14.01 16.66 2.77
CA HIS A 669 15.30 17.29 3.10
C HIS A 669 16.26 16.37 3.87
N ASN A 670 15.72 15.47 4.70
CA ASN A 670 16.53 14.47 5.43
C ASN A 670 16.94 13.26 4.55
N MET A 671 16.27 13.12 3.40
CA MET A 671 16.51 12.12 2.36
C MET A 671 17.28 12.77 1.19
N VAL A 672 17.18 12.22 -0.02
CA VAL A 672 17.68 12.87 -1.24
C VAL A 672 16.60 13.81 -1.78
N ASN A 673 16.89 15.12 -1.79
CA ASN A 673 16.03 16.11 -2.43
C ASN A 673 16.15 15.99 -3.97
N PRO A 674 15.08 15.62 -4.70
CA PRO A 674 15.16 15.40 -6.14
C PRO A 674 15.42 16.68 -6.96
N PHE A 675 15.28 17.86 -6.35
CA PHE A 675 15.50 19.16 -6.99
C PHE A 675 16.79 19.85 -6.53
N ASP A 676 17.68 19.13 -5.86
CA ASP A 676 18.98 19.64 -5.44
C ASP A 676 19.94 19.73 -6.65
N PRO A 677 20.49 20.92 -6.97
CA PRO A 677 21.38 21.10 -8.12
C PRO A 677 22.74 20.40 -7.95
N SER A 678 23.10 19.95 -6.75
CA SER A 678 24.35 19.22 -6.49
C SER A 678 24.30 17.74 -6.88
N LEU A 679 23.12 17.22 -7.24
CA LEU A 679 22.98 15.84 -7.70
C LEU A 679 23.61 15.63 -9.08
N ASP A 680 24.28 14.49 -9.23
CA ASP A 680 24.76 14.03 -10.54
C ASP A 680 23.59 13.88 -11.52
N GLY A 681 23.65 14.63 -12.62
CA GLY A 681 22.57 14.74 -13.60
C GLY A 681 22.32 13.45 -14.38
N ASP A 682 23.35 12.63 -14.59
CA ASP A 682 23.26 11.41 -15.41
C ASP A 682 22.69 10.21 -14.64
N SER A 683 22.42 10.42 -13.35
CA SER A 683 22.08 9.37 -12.40
C SER A 683 20.64 9.50 -11.88
N LEU A 684 19.87 8.41 -11.95
CA LEU A 684 18.54 8.34 -11.34
C LEU A 684 18.64 7.76 -9.92
N TYR A 685 18.38 8.59 -8.92
CA TYR A 685 18.43 8.23 -7.51
C TYR A 685 17.05 7.82 -6.98
N GLN A 686 16.99 6.71 -6.25
CA GLN A 686 15.88 6.41 -5.36
C GLN A 686 15.95 7.35 -4.16
N ILE A 687 14.94 8.19 -3.96
CA ILE A 687 15.12 9.35 -3.06
C ILE A 687 15.18 8.97 -1.58
N SER A 688 14.57 7.87 -1.16
CA SER A 688 14.61 7.40 0.23
C SER A 688 15.92 6.72 0.62
N THR A 689 16.69 6.24 -0.36
CA THR A 689 17.87 5.38 -0.12
C THR A 689 19.15 5.92 -0.74
N GLY A 690 19.04 6.85 -1.70
CA GLY A 690 20.16 7.29 -2.53
C GLY A 690 20.70 6.21 -3.46
N GLN A 691 20.00 5.08 -3.63
CA GLN A 691 20.42 4.02 -4.54
C GLN A 691 20.27 4.47 -6.00
N LEU A 692 21.32 4.22 -6.78
CA LEU A 692 21.31 4.43 -8.23
C LEU A 692 20.47 3.37 -8.94
N ALA A 693 19.60 3.80 -9.84
CA ALA A 693 18.95 2.90 -10.79
C ALA A 693 19.99 2.30 -11.74
N SER A 694 19.83 1.02 -12.10
CA SER A 694 20.57 0.47 -13.24
C SER A 694 20.20 1.22 -14.52
N GLU A 695 21.11 1.27 -15.50
CA GLU A 695 20.87 1.91 -16.81
C GLU A 695 19.56 1.42 -17.45
N SER A 696 19.25 0.12 -17.32
CA SER A 696 18.03 -0.46 -17.85
C SER A 696 16.75 0.02 -17.14
N ILE A 697 16.81 0.24 -15.83
CA ILE A 697 15.68 0.75 -15.03
C ILE A 697 15.51 2.26 -15.30
N ALA A 698 16.61 3.01 -15.30
CA ALA A 698 16.60 4.44 -15.59
C ALA A 698 15.98 4.72 -16.96
N THR A 699 16.42 3.99 -18.00
CA THR A 699 15.89 4.11 -19.36
C THR A 699 14.39 3.79 -19.41
N ASP A 700 13.98 2.65 -18.82
CA ASP A 700 12.57 2.23 -18.84
C ASP A 700 11.66 3.24 -18.12
N LEU A 701 12.05 3.72 -16.94
CA LEU A 701 11.27 4.71 -16.17
C LEU A 701 11.18 6.06 -16.91
N MET A 702 12.27 6.52 -17.50
CA MET A 702 12.30 7.78 -18.23
C MET A 702 11.51 7.74 -19.52
N GLN A 703 11.51 6.61 -20.23
CA GLN A 703 10.76 6.41 -21.48
C GLN A 703 9.33 5.89 -21.27
N ALA A 704 8.86 5.72 -20.02
CA ALA A 704 7.58 5.09 -19.74
C ALA A 704 6.40 5.77 -20.48
N GLU A 705 6.32 7.10 -20.42
CA GLU A 705 5.30 7.90 -21.11
C GLU A 705 5.36 7.74 -22.63
N GLN A 706 6.56 7.88 -23.21
CA GLN A 706 6.79 7.76 -24.65
C GLN A 706 6.38 6.37 -25.15
N ARG A 707 6.80 5.30 -24.48
CA ARG A 707 6.43 3.92 -24.84
C ARG A 707 4.93 3.69 -24.69
N GLY A 708 4.31 4.32 -23.70
CA GLY A 708 2.86 4.35 -23.53
C GLY A 708 2.15 5.03 -24.70
N GLN A 709 2.67 6.18 -25.15
CA GLN A 709 2.15 6.93 -26.28
C GLN A 709 2.30 6.16 -27.59
N GLU A 710 3.46 5.55 -27.85
CA GLU A 710 3.69 4.69 -29.02
C GLU A 710 2.71 3.50 -29.04
N ALA A 711 2.50 2.86 -27.89
CA ALA A 711 1.56 1.75 -27.76
C ALA A 711 0.09 2.19 -27.95
N LEU A 712 -0.27 3.39 -27.49
CA LEU A 712 -1.59 3.99 -27.73
C LEU A 712 -1.81 4.26 -29.22
N THR A 713 -0.85 4.91 -29.88
CA THR A 713 -0.92 5.19 -31.32
C THR A 713 -1.02 3.90 -32.13
N GLU A 714 -0.19 2.89 -31.84
CA GLU A 714 -0.29 1.57 -32.50
C GLU A 714 -1.66 0.93 -32.27
N PHE A 715 -2.22 1.04 -31.06
CA PHE A 715 -3.53 0.49 -30.74
C PHE A 715 -4.64 1.16 -31.56
N CYS A 716 -4.65 2.49 -31.64
CA CYS A 716 -5.61 3.24 -32.45
C CYS A 716 -5.49 2.87 -33.94
N ASP A 717 -4.28 2.90 -34.49
CA ASP A 717 -4.03 2.66 -35.91
C ASP A 717 -4.41 1.24 -36.34
N LYS A 718 -3.97 0.22 -35.58
CA LYS A 718 -4.12 -1.19 -35.98
C LYS A 718 -5.46 -1.81 -35.61
N ARG A 719 -6.20 -1.23 -34.66
CA ARG A 719 -7.44 -1.85 -34.13
C ARG A 719 -8.68 -1.00 -34.26
N ILE A 720 -8.57 0.33 -34.18
CA ILE A 720 -9.72 1.23 -34.29
C ILE A 720 -9.86 1.70 -35.73
N SER A 721 -8.80 2.26 -36.33
CA SER A 721 -8.85 2.83 -37.68
C SER A 721 -8.79 1.78 -38.78
N SER A 722 -7.75 0.95 -38.81
CA SER A 722 -7.53 0.01 -39.93
C SER A 722 -8.23 -1.33 -39.76
N GLY A 723 -8.56 -1.73 -38.52
CA GLY A 723 -9.11 -3.05 -38.22
C GLY A 723 -8.16 -4.22 -38.54
N GLU A 724 -6.87 -3.98 -38.79
CA GLU A 724 -5.84 -4.99 -39.09
C GLU A 724 -5.81 -6.11 -38.03
N LYS A 725 -5.95 -5.74 -36.76
CA LYS A 725 -6.03 -6.66 -35.62
C LYS A 725 -7.40 -6.57 -34.95
N SER A 726 -7.86 -7.68 -34.37
CA SER A 726 -9.11 -7.65 -33.62
C SER A 726 -8.95 -6.76 -32.38
N PHE A 727 -9.99 -5.97 -32.07
CA PHE A 727 -10.07 -5.21 -30.83
C PHE A 727 -9.76 -6.07 -29.58
N HIS A 728 -10.19 -7.34 -29.61
CA HIS A 728 -10.08 -8.25 -28.48
C HIS A 728 -8.73 -8.97 -28.36
N ASP A 729 -7.88 -8.91 -29.39
CA ASP A 729 -6.58 -9.59 -29.40
C ASP A 729 -5.70 -9.14 -28.22
N PRO A 730 -4.83 -10.00 -27.66
CA PRO A 730 -3.95 -9.61 -26.56
C PRO A 730 -3.16 -8.33 -26.88
N ILE A 731 -3.12 -7.38 -25.94
CA ILE A 731 -2.27 -6.19 -26.05
C ILE A 731 -0.88 -6.57 -25.55
N LYS A 732 0.16 -6.23 -26.31
CA LYS A 732 1.55 -6.46 -25.90
C LYS A 732 1.82 -5.61 -24.64
N LYS A 733 2.24 -6.27 -23.56
CA LYS A 733 2.64 -5.59 -22.33
C LYS A 733 3.97 -4.88 -22.53
N THR A 734 4.05 -3.64 -22.06
CA THR A 734 5.26 -2.80 -22.08
C THR A 734 6.29 -3.33 -21.10
N LYS A 735 5.86 -3.79 -19.91
CA LYS A 735 6.70 -4.34 -18.84
C LYS A 735 7.84 -3.39 -18.42
N ILE A 736 7.48 -2.13 -18.14
CA ILE A 736 8.42 -1.13 -17.58
C ILE A 736 9.07 -1.70 -16.32
N LYS A 737 10.41 -1.75 -16.32
CA LYS A 737 11.19 -2.06 -15.12
C LYS A 737 11.16 -0.88 -14.15
N THR A 738 11.14 -1.21 -12.87
CA THR A 738 11.06 -0.28 -11.74
C THR A 738 12.16 -0.60 -10.73
N PHE A 739 12.29 0.19 -9.66
CA PHE A 739 13.22 -0.13 -8.57
C PHE A 739 12.95 -1.49 -7.91
N LYS A 740 11.73 -2.03 -8.03
CA LYS A 740 11.41 -3.40 -7.60
C LYS A 740 12.20 -4.48 -8.35
N ASP A 741 12.55 -4.22 -9.60
CA ASP A 741 13.22 -5.17 -10.49
C ASP A 741 14.75 -5.17 -10.27
N ALA A 742 15.29 -4.22 -9.51
CA ALA A 742 16.72 -4.13 -9.20
C ALA A 742 17.26 -5.35 -8.42
N CYS A 743 16.37 -6.12 -7.76
CA CYS A 743 16.73 -7.30 -6.99
C CYS A 743 16.63 -8.64 -7.76
N GLN A 744 16.18 -8.66 -9.02
CA GLN A 744 15.88 -9.91 -9.72
C GLN A 744 16.76 -10.18 -10.96
N SER A 745 17.54 -11.26 -10.84
CA SER A 745 18.23 -12.06 -11.88
C SER A 745 19.63 -11.61 -12.35
N ARG A 746 20.61 -12.53 -12.20
CA ARG A 746 21.94 -12.46 -12.81
C ARG A 746 21.98 -13.33 -14.08
N THR A 747 22.45 -12.79 -15.20
CA THR A 747 22.64 -13.50 -16.47
C THR A 747 24.12 -13.85 -16.65
N ILE A 748 24.46 -15.09 -17.03
CA ILE A 748 25.84 -15.49 -17.30
C ILE A 748 26.11 -15.45 -18.81
N LYS A 749 27.23 -14.84 -19.21
CA LYS A 749 27.73 -14.83 -20.61
C LYS A 749 28.72 -15.97 -20.82
N ILE A 750 28.51 -16.80 -21.84
CA ILE A 750 29.48 -17.81 -22.30
C ILE A 750 29.80 -17.52 -23.78
N LYS A 751 31.09 -17.34 -24.12
CA LYS A 751 31.61 -17.12 -25.49
C LYS A 751 30.78 -16.11 -26.33
N GLY A 752 30.43 -14.96 -25.74
CA GLY A 752 29.72 -13.87 -26.45
C GLY A 752 28.21 -14.08 -26.64
N ARG A 753 27.62 -15.20 -26.19
CA ARG A 753 26.16 -15.39 -26.11
C ARG A 753 25.68 -15.20 -24.67
N GLU A 754 24.66 -14.35 -24.50
CA GLU A 754 23.89 -14.28 -23.24
C GLU A 754 22.96 -15.49 -23.19
N ILE A 755 23.19 -16.37 -22.20
CA ILE A 755 22.28 -17.48 -21.93
C ILE A 755 21.65 -17.22 -20.58
N THR A 756 20.37 -16.84 -20.59
CA THR A 756 19.56 -16.79 -19.37
C THR A 756 19.26 -18.22 -18.93
N LEU A 757 20.16 -18.79 -18.11
CA LEU A 757 19.90 -20.05 -17.43
C LEU A 757 18.93 -19.78 -16.27
N THR A 758 17.62 -19.77 -16.57
CA THR A 758 16.61 -19.78 -15.50
C THR A 758 16.79 -21.05 -14.68
N THR A 759 16.96 -20.86 -13.36
CA THR A 759 17.20 -21.91 -12.35
C THR A 759 15.98 -22.82 -12.21
N HIS A 760 15.71 -23.65 -13.21
CA HIS A 760 14.65 -24.65 -13.16
C HIS A 760 15.14 -25.84 -12.36
N ARG A 761 14.35 -26.23 -11.35
CA ARG A 761 14.47 -27.46 -10.53
C ARG A 761 14.66 -28.75 -11.35
N ASN A 762 14.38 -28.71 -12.66
CA ASN A 762 14.45 -29.83 -13.60
C ASN A 762 15.72 -29.84 -14.48
N MET A 763 16.66 -28.88 -14.33
CA MET A 763 17.86 -28.81 -15.18
C MET A 763 18.79 -30.01 -14.95
N PHE A 764 19.02 -30.38 -13.70
CA PHE A 764 19.79 -31.57 -13.32
C PHE A 764 19.23 -32.86 -13.95
N ALA A 765 17.92 -33.07 -13.85
CA ALA A 765 17.23 -34.20 -14.50
C ALA A 765 17.33 -34.16 -16.04
N ARG A 766 17.28 -32.96 -16.65
CA ARG A 766 17.42 -32.78 -18.10
C ARG A 766 18.84 -33.09 -18.57
N LEU A 767 19.87 -32.67 -17.83
CA LEU A 767 21.28 -32.93 -18.17
C LEU A 767 21.60 -34.43 -18.09
N ILE A 768 21.04 -35.16 -17.11
CA ILE A 768 21.15 -36.63 -17.01
C ILE A 768 20.52 -37.32 -18.23
N VAL A 769 19.32 -36.91 -18.65
CA VAL A 769 18.64 -37.47 -19.84
C VAL A 769 19.40 -37.17 -21.14
N VAL A 770 20.09 -36.03 -21.21
CA VAL A 770 20.96 -35.70 -22.35
C VAL A 770 22.23 -36.55 -22.32
N GLY A 771 22.88 -36.67 -21.16
CA GLY A 771 24.08 -37.49 -20.96
C GLY A 771 23.83 -38.97 -21.27
N SER A 772 22.68 -39.52 -20.88
CA SER A 772 22.31 -40.92 -21.15
C SER A 772 22.13 -41.22 -22.64
N VAL A 773 21.66 -40.24 -23.43
CA VAL A 773 21.52 -40.40 -24.89
C VAL A 773 22.83 -40.15 -25.63
N ARG A 774 23.67 -39.25 -25.13
CA ARG A 774 24.95 -38.87 -25.75
C ARG A 774 26.15 -39.74 -25.29
N GLN A 775 25.89 -40.81 -24.53
CA GLN A 775 26.90 -41.71 -23.97
C GLN A 775 27.99 -41.02 -23.14
N ILE A 776 27.62 -39.96 -22.41
CA ILE A 776 28.55 -39.31 -21.47
C ILE A 776 28.56 -40.12 -20.17
N ASN A 777 29.75 -40.44 -19.67
CA ASN A 777 29.90 -41.18 -18.42
C ASN A 777 29.31 -40.33 -17.25
N ILE A 778 28.44 -40.93 -16.44
CA ILE A 778 27.82 -40.28 -15.28
C ILE A 778 28.89 -39.82 -14.27
N GLU A 779 29.96 -40.58 -14.10
CA GLU A 779 31.07 -40.23 -13.20
C GLU A 779 31.80 -38.97 -13.69
N GLU A 780 32.04 -38.87 -15.01
CA GLU A 780 32.60 -37.68 -15.63
C GLU A 780 31.66 -36.48 -15.51
N MET A 781 30.35 -36.69 -15.71
CA MET A 781 29.34 -35.63 -15.60
C MET A 781 29.23 -35.07 -14.18
N LEU A 782 29.36 -35.91 -13.15
CA LEU A 782 29.27 -35.49 -11.74
C LEU A 782 30.51 -34.76 -11.21
N THR A 783 31.58 -34.67 -12.02
CA THR A 783 32.69 -33.73 -11.76
C THR A 783 32.28 -32.27 -11.97
N TYR A 784 31.17 -32.01 -12.68
CA TYR A 784 30.58 -30.69 -12.88
C TYR A 784 29.44 -30.42 -11.88
N CYS A 785 29.11 -29.15 -11.64
CA CYS A 785 28.01 -28.75 -10.74
C CYS A 785 26.61 -28.85 -11.37
N LEU A 786 26.50 -29.07 -12.68
CA LEU A 786 25.26 -29.29 -13.42
C LEU A 786 24.19 -28.19 -13.18
N GLY A 787 24.66 -26.97 -12.90
CA GLY A 787 23.91 -25.83 -12.38
C GLY A 787 24.67 -24.51 -12.56
N PRO A 788 24.00 -23.32 -12.56
CA PRO A 788 24.71 -22.04 -12.63
C PRO A 788 25.52 -21.74 -11.36
N PHE A 789 25.19 -22.41 -10.25
CA PHE A 789 25.87 -22.30 -8.96
C PHE A 789 25.95 -23.70 -8.28
N PRO A 790 26.99 -23.97 -7.48
CA PRO A 790 27.10 -25.19 -6.69
C PRO A 790 26.05 -25.22 -5.57
N GLN A 791 24.95 -25.95 -5.74
CA GLN A 791 23.85 -25.96 -4.74
C GLN A 791 24.24 -26.54 -3.37
N ALA A 792 25.37 -27.25 -3.29
CA ALA A 792 25.95 -27.68 -2.03
C ALA A 792 26.51 -26.51 -1.19
N LEU A 793 26.79 -25.35 -1.81
CA LEU A 793 27.43 -24.18 -1.20
C LEU A 793 26.65 -22.86 -1.44
N ALA A 794 25.75 -22.81 -2.42
CA ALA A 794 25.04 -21.62 -2.84
C ALA A 794 23.51 -21.83 -2.81
N ASN A 795 22.78 -20.76 -2.49
CA ASN A 795 21.34 -20.70 -2.68
C ASN A 795 20.99 -20.54 -4.18
N VAL A 796 19.71 -20.70 -4.52
CA VAL A 796 19.19 -20.66 -5.91
C VAL A 796 19.44 -19.30 -6.59
N ASP A 797 19.56 -18.22 -5.81
CA ASP A 797 19.85 -16.86 -6.23
C ASP A 797 21.36 -16.55 -6.35
N GLY A 798 22.22 -17.51 -5.99
CA GLY A 798 23.68 -17.36 -5.99
C GLY A 798 24.25 -16.74 -4.70
N SER A 799 23.44 -16.56 -3.64
CA SER A 799 23.92 -16.12 -2.32
C SER A 799 24.57 -17.27 -1.53
N LEU A 800 25.40 -16.93 -0.53
CA LEU A 800 26.09 -17.91 0.33
C LEU A 800 25.06 -18.75 1.12
N ALA A 801 25.22 -20.08 1.12
CA ALA A 801 24.43 -20.96 1.98
C ALA A 801 24.74 -20.71 3.47
N LYS A 802 23.74 -20.81 4.34
CA LYS A 802 23.86 -20.52 5.78
C LYS A 802 23.37 -21.69 6.65
N THR A 803 23.95 -21.83 7.84
CA THR A 803 23.49 -22.72 8.90
C THR A 803 23.31 -21.94 10.20
N ASN A 804 22.58 -22.51 11.16
CA ASN A 804 22.41 -21.86 12.47
C ASN A 804 23.76 -21.79 13.21
N LYS A 805 24.35 -20.58 13.28
CA LYS A 805 25.65 -20.32 13.89
C LYS A 805 25.69 -20.67 15.39
N ALA A 806 24.65 -20.32 16.14
CA ALA A 806 24.61 -20.44 17.61
C ALA A 806 24.73 -21.89 18.10
N LYS A 807 24.37 -22.88 17.27
CA LYS A 807 24.49 -24.30 17.63
C LYS A 807 25.91 -24.74 17.95
N LEU A 808 26.95 -24.12 17.38
CA LEU A 808 28.33 -24.48 17.69
C LEU A 808 28.69 -24.09 19.13
N MET A 809 28.34 -22.86 19.54
CA MET A 809 28.55 -22.36 20.90
C MET A 809 27.86 -23.26 21.94
N HIS A 810 26.59 -23.64 21.70
CA HIS A 810 25.86 -24.54 22.60
C HIS A 810 26.52 -25.92 22.72
N VAL A 811 26.96 -26.53 21.61
CA VAL A 811 27.64 -27.83 21.64
C VAL A 811 28.93 -27.76 22.46
N LEU A 812 29.73 -26.70 22.31
CA LEU A 812 30.96 -26.52 23.08
C LEU A 812 30.69 -26.31 24.58
N GLN A 813 29.60 -25.64 24.93
CA GLN A 813 29.19 -25.43 26.33
C GLN A 813 28.69 -26.74 27.00
N GLU A 814 28.02 -27.61 26.24
CA GLU A 814 27.46 -28.87 26.73
C GLU A 814 28.50 -29.98 26.97
N GLU A 815 29.71 -29.88 26.40
CA GLU A 815 30.76 -30.92 26.55
C GLU A 815 31.36 -31.00 27.97
N ILE A 816 31.13 -30.02 28.84
CA ILE A 816 31.81 -29.91 30.14
C ILE A 816 30.86 -30.16 31.32
N HIS A 817 31.28 -31.06 32.21
CA HIS A 817 30.68 -31.25 33.54
C HIS A 817 31.73 -31.09 34.66
N PRO A 818 31.50 -30.24 35.68
CA PRO A 818 30.34 -29.33 35.86
C PRO A 818 30.38 -28.15 34.87
N SER A 819 29.21 -27.61 34.51
CA SER A 819 29.03 -26.56 33.49
C SER A 819 30.02 -25.40 33.61
N THR A 820 30.46 -24.84 32.47
CA THR A 820 31.23 -23.59 32.37
C THR A 820 30.39 -22.34 32.56
N THR A 821 29.07 -22.50 32.76
CA THR A 821 28.18 -21.39 33.04
C THR A 821 28.35 -20.90 34.48
N VAL A 822 28.66 -19.61 34.64
CA VAL A 822 28.76 -18.94 35.94
C VAL A 822 27.49 -18.14 36.22
N LYS A 823 27.15 -17.98 37.51
CA LYS A 823 25.94 -17.26 37.94
C LYS A 823 26.15 -15.75 38.00
N ASP A 824 27.33 -15.33 38.46
CA ASP A 824 27.65 -13.94 38.73
C ASP A 824 28.99 -13.58 38.09
N ILE A 825 29.13 -12.31 37.68
CA ILE A 825 30.35 -11.75 37.11
C ILE A 825 31.26 -11.25 38.24
N PRO A 826 32.59 -11.42 38.16
CA PRO A 826 33.50 -10.87 39.16
C PRO A 826 33.37 -9.35 39.31
N ASN A 827 33.53 -8.88 40.54
CA ASN A 827 33.47 -7.46 40.83
C ASN A 827 34.75 -6.75 40.33
N GLY A 828 34.60 -5.61 39.66
CA GLY A 828 35.73 -4.85 39.10
C GLY A 828 36.18 -5.31 37.70
N SER A 829 35.45 -6.21 37.03
CA SER A 829 35.78 -6.64 35.66
C SER A 829 35.62 -5.53 34.62
N VAL A 830 36.45 -5.53 33.57
CA VAL A 830 36.31 -4.64 32.41
C VAL A 830 35.35 -5.26 31.39
N TRP A 831 34.40 -4.48 30.89
CA TRP A 831 33.47 -4.97 29.87
C TRP A 831 33.82 -4.51 28.47
N ILE A 832 33.77 -5.43 27.51
CA ILE A 832 33.98 -5.17 26.09
C ILE A 832 32.71 -5.51 25.33
N TRP A 833 32.08 -4.49 24.78
CA TRP A 833 30.79 -4.57 24.11
C TRP A 833 30.95 -4.59 22.59
N ASP A 834 30.26 -5.55 21.98
CA ASP A 834 29.88 -5.47 20.58
C ASP A 834 28.84 -4.35 20.40
N ALA A 835 29.30 -3.22 19.86
CA ALA A 835 28.52 -2.00 19.75
C ALA A 835 27.26 -2.21 18.91
N MET A 836 27.39 -2.87 17.76
CA MET A 836 26.28 -3.04 16.83
C MET A 836 25.28 -4.08 17.31
N ALA A 837 25.70 -5.05 18.12
CA ALA A 837 24.77 -5.90 18.83
C ALA A 837 23.94 -5.11 19.84
N LEU A 838 24.53 -4.19 20.61
CA LEU A 838 23.80 -3.35 21.56
C LEU A 838 22.81 -2.42 20.85
N VAL A 839 23.25 -1.71 19.80
CA VAL A 839 22.41 -0.80 18.99
C VAL A 839 21.20 -1.53 18.41
N GLN A 840 21.37 -2.76 17.95
CA GLN A 840 20.26 -3.56 17.40
C GLN A 840 19.30 -4.11 18.48
N GLN A 841 19.78 -4.28 19.72
CA GLN A 841 18.95 -4.75 20.83
C GLN A 841 18.08 -3.62 21.41
N LEU A 842 18.59 -2.39 21.43
CA LEU A 842 17.88 -1.23 21.97
C LEU A 842 16.81 -0.72 21.01
N LYS A 843 15.66 -0.32 21.56
CA LYS A 843 14.63 0.38 20.79
C LYS A 843 15.08 1.82 20.50
N PRO A 844 14.81 2.36 19.30
CA PRO A 844 15.10 3.76 19.00
C PRO A 844 14.30 4.67 19.93
N GLN A 845 14.93 5.75 20.40
CA GLN A 845 14.29 6.81 21.18
C GLN A 845 13.69 7.86 20.25
N PRO A 846 12.78 8.76 20.69
CA PRO A 846 12.16 9.74 19.82
C PRO A 846 13.13 10.56 18.95
N THR A 847 14.31 10.92 19.49
CA THR A 847 15.36 11.65 18.76
C THR A 847 16.72 10.94 18.81
N PHE A 848 17.60 11.26 17.86
CA PHE A 848 18.97 10.71 17.82
C PHE A 848 19.78 11.10 19.07
N GLY A 849 19.62 12.31 19.60
CA GLY A 849 20.31 12.74 20.82
C GLY A 849 19.87 11.94 22.04
N GLN A 850 18.56 11.70 22.20
CA GLN A 850 18.02 10.84 23.25
C GLN A 850 18.49 9.40 23.10
N TYR A 851 18.60 8.90 21.87
CA TYR A 851 19.06 7.55 21.60
C TYR A 851 20.54 7.36 21.96
N ALA A 852 21.40 8.28 21.56
CA ALA A 852 22.83 8.27 21.90
C ALA A 852 23.05 8.29 23.43
N ASP A 853 22.35 9.16 24.15
CA ASP A 853 22.43 9.23 25.61
C ASP A 853 21.86 7.96 26.29
N HIS A 854 20.82 7.36 25.71
CA HIS A 854 20.25 6.10 26.21
C HIS A 854 21.22 4.92 26.06
N VAL A 855 21.95 4.84 24.94
CA VAL A 855 23.01 3.84 24.74
C VAL A 855 24.10 4.01 25.81
N LEU A 856 24.60 5.24 26.03
CA LEU A 856 25.63 5.52 27.02
C LEU A 856 25.18 5.20 28.45
N ARG A 857 23.95 5.60 28.83
CA ARG A 857 23.36 5.27 30.14
C ARG A 857 23.24 3.77 30.35
N THR A 858 22.90 3.02 29.30
CA THR A 858 22.81 1.55 29.36
C THR A 858 24.19 0.95 29.66
N LEU A 859 25.25 1.38 28.96
CA LEU A 859 26.62 0.94 29.22
C LEU A 859 27.05 1.21 30.67
N VAL A 860 26.85 2.44 31.14
CA VAL A 860 27.23 2.88 32.50
C VAL A 860 26.42 2.17 33.58
N HIS A 861 25.13 1.93 33.36
CA HIS A 861 24.28 1.23 34.33
C HIS A 861 24.79 -0.19 34.59
N LEU A 862 25.12 -0.92 33.53
CA LEU A 862 25.69 -2.27 33.62
C LEU A 862 27.09 -2.28 34.27
N ALA A 863 27.94 -1.29 34.01
CA ALA A 863 29.22 -1.16 34.71
C ALA A 863 29.05 -0.97 36.23
N LYS A 864 28.05 -0.18 36.65
CA LYS A 864 27.79 0.09 38.07
C LYS A 864 27.35 -1.17 38.82
N GLU A 865 26.60 -2.06 38.17
CA GLU A 865 26.19 -3.34 38.78
C GLU A 865 27.39 -4.24 39.12
N THR A 866 28.47 -4.17 38.35
CA THR A 866 29.69 -4.97 38.56
C THR A 866 30.86 -4.17 39.13
N ASN A 867 30.64 -2.94 39.63
CA ASN A 867 31.68 -1.98 40.02
C ASN A 867 32.85 -1.86 39.03
N SER A 868 32.57 -1.96 37.73
CA SER A 868 33.56 -1.79 36.68
C SER A 868 33.95 -0.32 36.57
N THR A 869 35.24 -0.01 36.41
CA THR A 869 35.73 1.36 36.18
C THR A 869 35.99 1.68 34.71
N GLU A 870 35.99 0.67 33.83
CA GLU A 870 36.37 0.79 32.42
C GLU A 870 35.48 -0.06 31.51
N LEU A 871 35.07 0.53 30.38
CA LEU A 871 34.14 -0.06 29.43
C LEU A 871 34.62 0.19 27.99
N HIS A 872 34.66 -0.83 27.16
CA HIS A 872 34.98 -0.70 25.73
C HIS A 872 33.71 -0.87 24.88
N PHE A 873 33.46 0.08 23.99
CA PHE A 873 32.40 0.06 23.00
C PHE A 873 33.03 -0.09 21.61
N VAL A 874 33.03 -1.33 21.10
CA VAL A 874 33.80 -1.72 19.91
C VAL A 874 32.89 -1.86 18.70
N CYS A 875 33.21 -1.12 17.65
CA CYS A 875 32.40 -0.88 16.48
C CYS A 875 33.04 -1.46 15.21
N ASP A 876 32.19 -1.88 14.27
CA ASP A 876 32.60 -2.14 12.89
C ASP A 876 33.06 -0.86 12.17
N THR A 877 33.81 -1.03 11.09
CA THR A 877 34.04 -0.01 10.08
C THR A 877 33.37 -0.42 8.78
N TYR A 878 32.47 0.41 8.26
CA TYR A 878 31.73 0.10 7.04
C TYR A 878 32.43 0.70 5.82
N THR A 879 33.05 -0.14 4.99
CA THR A 879 33.70 0.26 3.73
C THR A 879 32.85 -0.11 2.51
N ASN A 880 32.97 0.68 1.43
CA ASN A 880 32.20 0.47 0.20
C ASN A 880 32.60 -0.82 -0.53
N LEU A 881 33.87 -1.22 -0.47
CA LEU A 881 34.40 -2.39 -1.16
C LEU A 881 34.76 -3.46 -0.12
N SER A 882 33.84 -4.40 0.14
CA SER A 882 34.01 -5.45 1.15
C SER A 882 33.39 -6.78 0.72
N VAL A 883 34.00 -7.89 1.14
CA VAL A 883 33.45 -9.26 0.99
C VAL A 883 32.17 -9.46 1.81
N LYS A 884 31.93 -8.64 2.85
CA LYS A 884 30.68 -8.65 3.63
C LYS A 884 29.52 -7.98 2.90
N ASN A 885 29.75 -7.27 1.81
CA ASN A 885 28.68 -6.61 1.07
C ASN A 885 27.61 -7.61 0.59
N ALA A 886 28.00 -8.84 0.27
CA ALA A 886 27.03 -9.89 -0.06
C ALA A 886 26.03 -10.15 1.08
N GLU A 887 26.52 -10.23 2.33
CA GLU A 887 25.70 -10.41 3.52
C GLU A 887 24.92 -9.13 3.88
N ARG A 888 25.51 -7.95 3.69
CA ARG A 888 24.82 -6.66 3.88
C ARG A 888 23.65 -6.49 2.91
N SER A 889 23.86 -6.78 1.63
CA SER A 889 22.82 -6.74 0.59
C SER A 889 21.69 -7.73 0.87
N ARG A 890 22.01 -8.93 1.37
CA ARG A 890 21.00 -9.90 1.81
C ARG A 890 20.17 -9.38 2.98
N ARG A 891 20.79 -8.74 3.98
CA ARG A 891 20.07 -8.12 5.10
C ARG A 891 19.23 -6.91 4.65
N ALA A 892 19.62 -6.27 3.54
CA ALA A 892 18.90 -5.16 2.90
C ALA A 892 17.88 -5.62 1.83
N GLU A 893 17.51 -6.89 1.76
CA GLU A 893 16.52 -7.41 0.78
C GLU A 893 15.14 -6.72 0.92
N GLN A 894 14.81 -6.23 2.13
CA GLN A 894 13.61 -5.40 2.37
C GLN A 894 13.82 -3.89 2.06
N GLY A 895 14.93 -3.54 1.43
CA GLY A 895 15.43 -2.18 1.24
C GLY A 895 16.22 -1.66 2.44
N TYR A 896 16.98 -0.59 2.21
CA TYR A 896 17.56 0.26 3.26
C TYR A 896 17.02 1.68 3.11
N GLN A 897 17.29 2.58 4.05
CA GLN A 897 17.05 4.02 3.90
C GLN A 897 18.39 4.73 4.07
N ARG A 898 18.61 5.89 3.45
CA ARG A 898 19.79 6.73 3.70
C ARG A 898 19.33 8.02 4.34
N ILE A 899 19.74 8.23 5.58
CA ILE A 899 19.31 9.36 6.39
C ILE A 899 20.56 10.03 6.94
N LYS A 900 20.68 11.32 6.66
CA LYS A 900 21.76 12.14 7.21
C LYS A 900 21.36 12.62 8.60
N ILE A 901 22.28 12.51 9.56
CA ILE A 901 22.08 12.94 10.95
C ILE A 901 22.66 14.35 11.07
N TYR A 902 21.83 15.32 11.44
CA TYR A 902 22.17 16.74 11.50
C TYR A 902 22.20 17.31 12.92
N GLY A 903 21.57 16.64 13.91
CA GLY A 903 21.58 17.12 15.30
C GLY A 903 20.62 16.39 16.25
N ASP A 904 20.66 16.81 17.51
CA ASP A 904 20.09 16.10 18.66
C ASP A 904 18.56 15.98 18.65
N GLU A 905 17.87 16.99 18.13
CA GLU A 905 16.41 17.04 18.04
C GLU A 905 15.85 16.29 16.81
N GLN A 906 16.73 15.80 15.92
CA GLN A 906 16.28 15.04 14.76
C GLN A 906 15.65 13.72 15.21
N LYS A 907 14.42 13.48 14.74
CA LYS A 907 13.69 12.25 15.03
C LYS A 907 14.40 11.02 14.48
N THR A 908 14.40 9.93 15.23
CA THR A 908 14.86 8.65 14.68
C THR A 908 13.85 8.11 13.66
N PRO A 909 14.32 7.46 12.57
CA PRO A 909 13.44 6.89 11.55
C PRO A 909 12.48 5.82 12.09
N LYS A 910 11.26 5.77 11.55
CA LYS A 910 10.24 4.78 11.91
C LYS A 910 10.62 3.40 11.39
N GLN A 911 11.19 3.33 10.18
CA GLN A 911 11.70 2.10 9.60
C GLN A 911 13.13 1.80 10.08
N TRP A 912 13.36 1.71 11.39
CA TRP A 912 14.68 1.54 12.02
C TRP A 912 15.52 0.39 11.44
N LYS A 913 14.88 -0.74 11.10
CA LYS A 913 15.57 -1.87 10.46
C LYS A 913 16.13 -1.53 9.08
N LYS A 914 15.41 -0.74 8.27
CA LYS A 914 15.90 -0.25 6.97
C LYS A 914 17.01 0.77 7.16
N PHE A 915 16.90 1.64 8.17
CA PHE A 915 17.96 2.58 8.52
C PHE A 915 19.26 1.84 8.88
N LEU A 916 19.19 0.81 9.74
CA LEU A 916 20.33 -0.03 10.10
C LEU A 916 20.77 -1.03 9.00
N ALA A 917 20.07 -1.12 7.87
CA ALA A 917 20.54 -1.94 6.75
C ALA A 917 21.59 -1.20 5.90
N CYS A 918 21.67 0.13 5.98
CA CYS A 918 22.64 0.95 5.27
C CYS A 918 23.97 1.05 6.05
N GLY A 919 25.08 0.66 5.44
CA GLY A 919 26.42 0.76 6.07
C GLY A 919 26.83 2.20 6.37
N GLU A 920 26.49 3.14 5.49
CA GLU A 920 26.81 4.56 5.67
C GLU A 920 26.06 5.16 6.86
N ASN A 921 24.76 4.86 7.02
CA ASN A 921 24.00 5.30 8.19
C ASN A 921 24.62 4.79 9.49
N LYS A 922 25.14 3.55 9.51
CA LYS A 922 25.80 3.01 10.70
C LYS A 922 27.10 3.74 11.01
N ASN A 923 27.94 4.00 10.02
CA ASN A 923 29.14 4.83 10.21
C ASN A 923 28.75 6.21 10.77
N ASN A 924 27.78 6.88 10.13
CA ASN A 924 27.31 8.20 10.56
C ASN A 924 26.69 8.18 11.96
N LEU A 925 25.97 7.12 12.33
CA LEU A 925 25.40 6.94 13.67
C LEU A 925 26.49 6.78 14.73
N LEU A 926 27.51 5.95 14.47
CA LEU A 926 28.61 5.69 15.40
C LEU A 926 29.49 6.92 15.58
N GLU A 927 29.76 7.65 14.49
CA GLU A 927 30.43 8.95 14.53
C GLU A 927 29.62 9.96 15.34
N TYR A 928 28.30 10.02 15.11
CA TYR A 928 27.41 10.89 15.86
C TYR A 928 27.35 10.52 17.35
N PHE A 929 27.41 9.24 17.72
CA PHE A 929 27.53 8.83 19.13
C PHE A 929 28.79 9.40 19.77
N PHE A 930 29.94 9.30 19.12
CA PHE A 930 31.17 9.89 19.63
C PHE A 930 31.03 11.42 19.83
N GLN A 931 30.49 12.13 18.84
CA GLN A 931 30.28 13.57 18.90
C GLN A 931 29.32 13.98 20.01
N ARG A 932 28.19 13.27 20.17
CA ARG A 932 27.21 13.54 21.23
C ARG A 932 27.77 13.21 22.61
N TRP A 933 28.47 12.08 22.76
CA TRP A 933 29.08 11.69 24.04
C TRP A 933 30.20 12.63 24.46
N ALA A 934 30.95 13.22 23.51
CA ALA A 934 31.93 14.26 23.82
C ALA A 934 31.31 15.49 24.52
N ILE A 935 29.99 15.66 24.47
CA ILE A 935 29.24 16.73 25.15
C ILE A 935 28.50 16.18 26.38
N SER A 936 27.81 15.04 26.26
CA SER A 936 26.92 14.55 27.32
C SER A 936 27.60 13.65 28.35
N ALA A 937 28.79 13.10 28.05
CA ALA A 937 29.44 12.11 28.90
C ALA A 937 29.79 12.65 30.30
N GLU A 938 30.17 13.91 30.43
CA GLU A 938 30.51 14.55 31.72
C GLU A 938 29.43 14.32 32.79
N ASN A 939 28.15 14.36 32.38
CA ASN A 939 27.00 14.19 33.27
C ASN A 939 26.52 12.73 33.40
N ILE A 940 27.05 11.81 32.61
CA ILE A 940 26.55 10.42 32.49
C ILE A 940 27.54 9.39 33.02
N ILE A 941 28.82 9.49 32.63
CA ILE A 941 29.81 8.42 32.86
C ILE A 941 30.35 8.41 34.30
N GLY A 942 30.24 9.51 35.04
CA GLY A 942 30.72 9.59 36.42
C GLY A 942 32.21 9.24 36.51
N ASN A 943 32.56 8.25 37.35
CA ASN A 943 33.95 7.79 37.52
C ASN A 943 34.36 6.70 36.50
N ASN A 944 33.49 6.33 35.57
CA ASN A 944 33.77 5.31 34.57
C ASN A 944 34.56 5.90 33.39
N THR A 945 35.53 5.14 32.87
CA THR A 945 36.21 5.41 31.60
C THR A 945 35.51 4.66 30.47
N ILE A 946 35.11 5.37 29.41
CA ILE A 946 34.52 4.77 28.20
C ILE A 946 35.52 4.82 27.06
N ILE A 947 35.92 3.67 26.55
CA ILE A 947 36.76 3.53 25.37
C ILE A 947 35.87 3.21 24.18
N THR A 948 35.79 4.10 23.19
CA THR A 948 34.91 3.94 22.02
C THR A 948 35.71 3.97 20.72
N THR A 949 35.35 3.11 19.79
CA THR A 949 35.92 3.10 18.44
C THR A 949 35.01 3.79 17.44
N HIS A 950 35.58 4.60 16.55
CA HIS A 950 34.90 5.15 15.39
C HIS A 950 35.87 5.20 14.19
N GLY A 951 35.44 4.66 13.05
CA GLY A 951 36.34 4.41 11.92
C GLY A 951 37.57 3.59 12.34
N SER A 952 38.77 4.08 12.02
CA SER A 952 40.04 3.45 12.41
C SER A 952 40.57 3.88 13.78
N LYS A 953 39.93 4.86 14.44
CA LYS A 953 40.43 5.49 15.67
C LYS A 953 39.74 4.95 16.92
N CYS A 954 40.42 5.10 18.05
CA CYS A 954 39.91 4.75 19.36
C CYS A 954 40.18 5.88 20.36
N HIS A 955 39.16 6.25 21.16
CA HIS A 955 39.28 7.32 22.14
C HIS A 955 38.78 6.86 23.51
N ALA A 956 39.50 7.23 24.56
CA ALA A 956 39.05 7.14 25.95
C ALA A 956 38.34 8.45 26.35
N MET A 957 37.20 8.34 27.00
CA MET A 957 36.44 9.43 27.62
C MET A 957 36.45 9.21 29.13
N GLN A 958 36.97 10.17 29.89
CA GLN A 958 37.07 10.11 31.35
C GLN A 958 36.77 11.48 31.97
N VAL A 959 36.03 11.52 33.09
CA VAL A 959 35.79 12.76 33.83
C VAL A 959 36.84 12.92 34.94
N ASN A 960 37.47 14.09 35.02
CA ASN A 960 38.37 14.47 36.11
C ASN A 960 37.92 15.78 36.78
N GLU A 961 38.70 16.30 37.73
CA GLU A 961 38.40 17.54 38.47
C GLU A 961 38.24 18.80 37.58
N ARG A 962 38.69 18.75 36.32
CA ARG A 962 38.63 19.84 35.33
C ARG A 962 37.57 19.63 34.24
N GLY A 963 36.77 18.56 34.32
CA GLY A 963 35.74 18.19 33.34
C GLY A 963 36.08 16.93 32.52
N LEU A 964 35.40 16.76 31.39
CA LEU A 964 35.63 15.61 30.49
C LEU A 964 36.97 15.73 29.74
N VAL A 965 37.79 14.68 29.82
CA VAL A 965 39.01 14.50 29.03
C VAL A 965 38.79 13.41 27.99
N ILE A 966 39.12 13.73 26.74
CA ILE A 966 39.08 12.81 25.61
C ILE A 966 40.49 12.60 25.09
N THR A 967 40.98 11.37 25.13
CA THR A 967 42.34 11.01 24.71
C THR A 967 42.33 9.90 23.67
N GLU A 968 43.02 10.11 22.56
CA GLU A 968 43.20 9.09 21.51
C GLU A 968 44.15 7.99 21.99
N ILE A 969 43.73 6.72 21.85
CA ILE A 969 44.52 5.54 22.21
C ILE A 969 45.15 4.98 20.94
N LYS A 970 46.41 5.36 20.68
CA LYS A 970 47.14 4.92 19.48
C LYS A 970 47.35 3.40 19.41
N ASP A 971 47.50 2.74 20.56
CA ASP A 971 47.67 1.29 20.65
C ASP A 971 46.45 0.50 20.12
N LEU A 972 45.28 1.14 20.08
CA LEU A 972 44.02 0.56 19.60
C LEU A 972 43.60 1.10 18.23
N GLU A 973 44.44 1.91 17.57
CA GLU A 973 44.18 2.37 16.20
C GLU A 973 44.30 1.18 15.24
N SER A 974 43.22 0.88 14.51
CA SER A 974 43.10 -0.39 13.80
C SER A 974 42.53 -0.28 12.39
N THR A 975 43.04 -1.09 11.45
CA THR A 975 42.51 -1.23 10.08
C THR A 975 41.52 -2.38 9.92
N HIS A 976 41.18 -3.08 11.01
CA HIS A 976 40.21 -4.16 10.98
C HIS A 976 38.85 -3.66 10.50
N GLU A 977 38.15 -4.40 9.65
CA GLU A 977 36.80 -4.02 9.22
C GLU A 977 35.74 -4.37 10.28
N GLU A 978 35.89 -5.51 10.95
CA GLU A 978 34.84 -6.12 11.79
C GLU A 978 35.08 -5.92 13.27
N ALA A 979 34.00 -5.64 14.01
CA ALA A 979 34.04 -5.61 15.48
C ALA A 979 34.55 -6.94 16.05
N ASP A 980 34.25 -8.07 15.41
CA ASP A 980 34.58 -9.40 15.92
C ASP A 980 36.08 -9.58 16.22
N THR A 981 36.91 -9.17 15.26
CA THR A 981 38.36 -9.22 15.37
C THR A 981 38.91 -8.08 16.25
N ARG A 982 38.30 -6.89 16.20
CA ARG A 982 38.70 -5.75 17.05
C ARG A 982 38.45 -6.02 18.54
N ILE A 983 37.38 -6.72 18.89
CA ILE A 983 37.07 -7.07 20.29
C ILE A 983 38.23 -7.86 20.93
N VAL A 984 38.89 -8.74 20.18
CA VAL A 984 40.06 -9.50 20.65
C VAL A 984 41.25 -8.58 20.93
N LEU A 985 41.53 -7.61 20.04
CA LEU A 985 42.56 -6.59 20.25
C LEU A 985 42.28 -5.75 21.51
N HIS A 986 41.02 -5.34 21.70
CA HIS A 986 40.57 -4.62 22.89
C HIS A 986 40.70 -5.46 24.16
N ALA A 987 40.47 -6.78 24.10
CA ALA A 987 40.67 -7.69 25.22
C ALA A 987 42.15 -7.81 25.59
N ALA A 988 43.04 -7.95 24.61
CA ALA A 988 44.48 -7.97 24.84
C ALA A 988 45.02 -6.64 25.43
N TYR A 989 44.42 -5.50 25.06
CA TYR A 989 44.75 -4.21 25.65
C TYR A 989 44.29 -4.12 27.12
N ALA A 990 43.02 -4.45 27.40
CA ALA A 990 42.45 -4.40 28.75
C ALA A 990 43.13 -5.39 29.71
N ALA A 991 43.65 -6.51 29.20
CA ALA A 991 44.38 -7.49 30.00
C ALA A 991 45.67 -6.95 30.64
N LYS A 992 46.22 -5.83 30.13
CA LYS A 992 47.39 -5.18 30.73
C LYS A 992 47.09 -4.54 32.08
N SER A 993 45.82 -4.23 32.37
CA SER A 993 45.40 -3.44 33.53
C SER A 993 44.35 -4.14 34.42
N CYS A 994 43.75 -5.24 33.97
CA CYS A 994 42.69 -5.95 34.71
C CYS A 994 42.88 -7.48 34.68
N SER A 995 42.47 -8.17 35.75
CA SER A 995 42.54 -9.64 35.83
C SER A 995 41.33 -10.36 35.23
N ASP A 996 40.17 -9.70 35.14
CA ASP A 996 38.90 -10.32 34.75
C ASP A 996 38.20 -9.48 33.68
N LEU A 997 37.98 -10.07 32.49
CA LEU A 997 37.39 -9.39 31.34
C LEU A 997 36.07 -10.04 30.95
N VAL A 998 35.07 -9.23 30.60
CA VAL A 998 33.75 -9.69 30.14
C VAL A 998 33.51 -9.23 28.72
N ILE A 999 33.40 -10.16 27.79
CA ILE A 999 33.04 -9.89 26.39
C ILE A 999 31.54 -10.10 26.23
N ARG A 1000 30.84 -9.04 25.84
CA ARG A 1000 29.39 -9.05 25.61
C ARG A 1000 29.10 -9.03 24.12
N SER A 1001 28.81 -10.20 23.56
CA SER A 1001 28.38 -10.37 22.17
C SER A 1001 27.42 -11.56 22.02
N PRO A 1002 26.42 -11.47 21.12
CA PRO A 1002 25.65 -12.63 20.68
C PRO A 1002 26.32 -13.41 19.55
N ASP A 1003 27.43 -12.92 18.98
CA ASP A 1003 28.05 -13.53 17.79
C ASP A 1003 28.94 -14.73 18.15
N THR A 1004 28.74 -15.81 17.39
CA THR A 1004 29.57 -17.02 17.49
C THR A 1004 30.98 -16.76 16.94
N ASP A 1005 31.13 -15.82 16.01
CA ASP A 1005 32.42 -15.44 15.44
C ASP A 1005 33.32 -14.89 16.58
N VAL A 1006 32.81 -13.98 17.41
CA VAL A 1006 33.49 -13.47 18.63
C VAL A 1006 33.79 -14.58 19.64
N PHE A 1007 32.82 -15.47 19.89
CA PHE A 1007 33.00 -16.58 20.84
C PHE A 1007 34.17 -17.50 20.47
N VAL A 1008 34.25 -17.90 19.19
CA VAL A 1008 35.32 -18.77 18.67
C VAL A 1008 36.67 -18.07 18.76
N LEU A 1009 36.75 -16.79 18.39
CA LEU A 1009 37.99 -16.02 18.46
C LEU A 1009 38.46 -15.85 19.91
N THR A 1010 37.56 -15.51 20.83
CA THR A 1010 37.88 -15.36 22.25
C THR A 1010 38.45 -16.66 22.83
N LEU A 1011 37.87 -17.81 22.45
CA LEU A 1011 38.35 -19.12 22.87
C LEU A 1011 39.73 -19.45 22.28
N ALA A 1012 39.97 -19.12 21.01
CA ALA A 1012 41.24 -19.39 20.33
C ALA A 1012 42.40 -18.52 20.87
N PHE A 1013 42.13 -17.26 21.21
CA PHE A 1013 43.13 -16.31 21.72
C PHE A 1013 43.25 -16.27 23.25
N CYS A 1014 42.51 -17.13 23.96
CA CYS A 1014 42.42 -17.11 25.42
C CYS A 1014 43.79 -17.22 26.11
N LYS A 1015 44.75 -17.95 25.55
CA LYS A 1015 46.10 -18.13 26.13
C LYS A 1015 47.01 -16.92 25.88
N GLN A 1016 46.79 -16.19 24.78
CA GLN A 1016 47.55 -14.99 24.43
C GLN A 1016 47.08 -13.74 25.20
N ILE A 1017 45.91 -13.81 25.84
CA ILE A 1017 45.34 -12.73 26.66
C ILE A 1017 45.56 -13.09 28.14
N ASP A 1018 46.42 -12.32 28.82
CA ASP A 1018 46.82 -12.57 30.22
C ASP A 1018 45.74 -12.12 31.22
N SER A 1019 44.52 -12.68 31.10
CA SER A 1019 43.36 -12.40 31.96
C SER A 1019 42.35 -13.53 31.95
N HIS A 1020 41.51 -13.59 32.97
CA HIS A 1020 40.37 -14.49 33.02
C HIS A 1020 39.24 -13.96 32.13
N LEU A 1021 38.77 -14.77 31.17
CA LEU A 1021 37.82 -14.35 30.14
C LEU A 1021 36.42 -14.92 30.39
N TYR A 1022 35.43 -14.04 30.43
CA TYR A 1022 34.01 -14.39 30.50
C TYR A 1022 33.28 -13.93 29.24
N PHE A 1023 32.41 -14.77 28.71
CA PHE A 1023 31.59 -14.45 27.55
C PHE A 1023 30.11 -14.34 27.96
N HIS A 1024 29.54 -13.15 27.84
CA HIS A 1024 28.18 -12.84 28.24
C HIS A 1024 27.26 -12.74 27.02
N THR A 1025 26.25 -13.62 26.91
CA THR A 1025 25.29 -13.66 25.79
C THR A 1025 23.84 -13.80 26.27
N GLY A 1026 22.84 -13.73 25.38
CA GLY A 1026 21.40 -13.81 25.72
C GLY A 1026 20.71 -12.47 26.01
N LYS A 1027 19.38 -12.48 26.18
CA LYS A 1027 18.52 -11.28 26.35
C LYS A 1027 17.84 -11.26 27.72
N GLU A 1028 17.83 -10.10 28.38
CA GLU A 1028 17.09 -9.83 29.63
C GLU A 1028 17.15 -10.99 30.67
N ARG A 1029 16.09 -11.81 30.76
CA ARG A 1029 15.93 -12.89 31.76
C ARG A 1029 16.62 -14.22 31.37
N ASP A 1030 17.18 -14.31 30.17
CA ASP A 1030 17.76 -15.54 29.59
C ASP A 1030 19.25 -15.33 29.25
N THR A 1031 19.95 -14.59 30.10
CA THR A 1031 21.39 -14.30 29.97
C THR A 1031 22.24 -15.49 30.42
N HIS A 1032 23.27 -15.79 29.63
CA HIS A 1032 24.20 -16.89 29.88
C HIS A 1032 25.62 -16.34 29.94
N ILE A 1033 26.37 -16.71 30.99
CA ILE A 1033 27.74 -16.28 31.21
C ILE A 1033 28.64 -17.51 31.13
N THR A 1034 29.55 -17.54 30.16
CA THR A 1034 30.47 -18.68 29.96
C THR A 1034 31.86 -18.30 30.41
N ASP A 1035 32.45 -19.08 31.30
CA ASP A 1035 33.87 -19.02 31.62
C ASP A 1035 34.69 -19.62 30.47
N ILE A 1036 35.30 -18.74 29.67
CA ILE A 1036 36.08 -19.12 28.49
C ILE A 1036 37.42 -19.72 28.92
N SER A 1037 38.04 -19.21 29.97
CA SER A 1037 39.30 -19.73 30.50
C SER A 1037 39.16 -21.20 30.89
N ARG A 1038 38.09 -21.55 31.59
CA ARG A 1038 37.78 -22.95 31.96
C ARG A 1038 37.42 -23.83 30.76
N LEU A 1039 36.67 -23.29 29.79
CA LEU A 1039 36.34 -23.98 28.55
C LEU A 1039 37.61 -24.29 27.73
N HIS A 1040 38.53 -23.34 27.62
CA HIS A 1040 39.81 -23.49 26.95
C HIS A 1040 40.67 -24.57 27.60
N THR A 1041 40.79 -24.59 28.93
CA THR A 1041 41.54 -25.62 29.66
C THR A 1041 41.01 -27.04 29.39
N HIS A 1042 39.69 -27.20 29.25
CA HIS A 1042 39.09 -28.50 28.98
C HIS A 1042 39.28 -28.96 27.52
N LEU A 1043 39.08 -28.07 26.56
CA LEU A 1043 39.20 -28.40 25.13
C LEU A 1043 40.66 -28.61 24.71
N GLY A 1044 41.58 -27.88 25.35
CA GLY A 1044 43.01 -27.90 25.06
C GLY A 1044 43.39 -26.98 23.90
N GLU A 1045 44.63 -26.46 23.96
CA GLU A 1045 45.16 -25.44 23.06
C GLU A 1045 45.06 -25.83 21.58
N ALA A 1046 45.43 -27.06 21.23
CA ALA A 1046 45.41 -27.51 19.84
C ALA A 1046 43.99 -27.49 19.23
N LYS A 1047 42.97 -27.87 19.99
CA LYS A 1047 41.57 -27.83 19.51
C LYS A 1047 41.07 -26.39 19.45
N CYS A 1048 41.37 -25.56 20.44
CA CYS A 1048 40.96 -24.16 20.46
C CYS A 1048 41.52 -23.38 19.27
N ASP A 1049 42.79 -23.61 18.90
CA ASP A 1049 43.38 -23.03 17.68
C ASP A 1049 42.70 -23.55 16.41
N ALA A 1050 42.48 -24.87 16.32
CA ALA A 1050 41.82 -25.49 15.16
C ALA A 1050 40.38 -24.99 14.92
N LEU A 1051 39.68 -24.52 15.97
CA LEU A 1051 38.32 -24.01 15.83
C LEU A 1051 38.23 -22.80 14.91
N VAL A 1052 39.29 -21.98 14.77
CA VAL A 1052 39.30 -20.84 13.84
C VAL A 1052 39.14 -21.31 12.41
N GLY A 1053 39.93 -22.30 11.99
CA GLY A 1053 39.86 -22.91 10.67
C GLY A 1053 38.53 -23.65 10.45
N LEU A 1054 38.11 -24.46 11.42
CA LEU A 1054 36.87 -25.24 11.33
C LEU A 1054 35.63 -24.34 11.19
N HIS A 1055 35.59 -23.24 11.95
CA HIS A 1055 34.48 -22.29 11.93
C HIS A 1055 34.38 -21.55 10.60
N ALA A 1056 35.51 -21.13 10.01
CA ALA A 1056 35.55 -20.54 8.68
C ALA A 1056 35.11 -21.56 7.60
N PHE A 1057 35.65 -22.79 7.65
CA PHE A 1057 35.37 -23.82 6.66
C PHE A 1057 33.92 -24.33 6.68
N SER A 1058 33.34 -24.49 7.87
CA SER A 1058 31.94 -24.94 8.04
C SER A 1058 30.89 -23.83 7.78
N GLY A 1059 31.35 -22.62 7.51
CA GLY A 1059 30.55 -21.48 7.04
C GLY A 1059 30.44 -20.35 8.06
N CYS A 1060 30.62 -19.11 7.61
CA CYS A 1060 30.47 -17.89 8.40
C CYS A 1060 29.80 -16.79 7.55
N ASP A 1061 30.03 -15.52 7.86
CA ASP A 1061 29.40 -14.42 7.11
C ASP A 1061 29.90 -14.31 5.67
N THR A 1062 31.18 -14.59 5.43
CA THR A 1062 31.87 -14.48 4.13
C THR A 1062 32.11 -15.84 3.46
N VAL A 1063 31.85 -16.95 4.15
CA VAL A 1063 32.10 -18.31 3.65
C VAL A 1063 30.82 -19.13 3.76
N SER A 1064 30.48 -19.90 2.71
CA SER A 1064 29.27 -20.72 2.67
C SER A 1064 29.27 -21.81 3.73
N ALA A 1065 28.09 -22.17 4.24
CA ALA A 1065 27.91 -23.46 4.88
C ALA A 1065 27.73 -24.57 3.83
N LEU A 1066 28.09 -25.80 4.19
CA LEU A 1066 27.82 -27.00 3.37
C LEU A 1066 26.36 -27.45 3.57
N HIS A 1067 25.64 -27.68 2.49
CA HIS A 1067 24.23 -28.09 2.54
C HIS A 1067 24.07 -29.44 3.26
N ASN A 1068 23.05 -29.57 4.14
CA ASN A 1068 22.83 -30.70 5.06
C ASN A 1068 23.96 -30.96 6.09
N VAL A 1069 24.95 -30.08 6.21
CA VAL A 1069 26.02 -30.19 7.20
C VAL A 1069 25.94 -29.01 8.17
N GLY A 1070 25.40 -29.23 9.36
CA GLY A 1070 25.41 -28.24 10.44
C GLY A 1070 26.77 -28.15 11.14
N LYS A 1071 27.09 -27.00 11.75
CA LYS A 1071 28.34 -26.81 12.52
C LYS A 1071 28.54 -27.84 13.63
N ALA A 1072 27.47 -28.27 14.29
CA ALA A 1072 27.51 -29.36 15.26
C ALA A 1072 27.95 -30.70 14.65
N LYS A 1073 27.52 -31.01 13.42
CA LYS A 1073 27.95 -32.22 12.69
C LYS A 1073 29.43 -32.11 12.32
N ALA A 1074 29.86 -30.95 11.83
CA ALA A 1074 31.25 -30.70 11.49
C ALA A 1074 32.17 -30.82 12.70
N TYR A 1075 31.78 -30.25 13.84
CA TYR A 1075 32.52 -30.36 15.09
C TYR A 1075 32.61 -31.80 15.61
N LYS A 1076 31.50 -32.56 15.60
CA LYS A 1076 31.52 -33.98 16.01
C LYS A 1076 32.44 -34.83 15.13
N LYS A 1077 32.50 -34.56 13.81
CA LYS A 1077 33.40 -35.25 12.89
C LYS A 1077 34.85 -34.86 13.10
N PHE A 1078 35.11 -33.57 13.26
CA PHE A 1078 36.41 -33.04 13.66
C PHE A 1078 36.93 -33.70 14.95
N SER A 1079 36.09 -33.80 15.99
CA SER A 1079 36.45 -34.43 17.27
C SER A 1079 36.61 -35.95 17.21
N SER A 1080 36.15 -36.61 16.13
CA SER A 1080 36.22 -38.07 16.00
C SER A 1080 37.58 -38.60 15.53
N LYS A 1081 38.41 -37.77 14.87
CA LYS A 1081 39.76 -38.14 14.42
C LYS A 1081 40.75 -37.03 14.76
N THR A 1082 41.83 -37.37 15.47
CA THR A 1082 42.84 -36.40 15.90
C THR A 1082 43.60 -35.75 14.75
N GLU A 1083 43.72 -36.44 13.60
CA GLU A 1083 44.37 -35.94 12.37
C GLU A 1083 43.74 -34.65 11.84
N TYR A 1084 42.43 -34.44 12.03
CA TYR A 1084 41.77 -33.20 11.59
C TYR A 1084 42.12 -31.99 12.45
N THR A 1085 42.67 -32.20 13.66
CA THR A 1085 43.12 -31.08 14.50
C THR A 1085 44.23 -30.30 13.80
N SER A 1086 45.30 -30.98 13.37
CA SER A 1086 46.41 -30.32 12.66
C SER A 1086 46.00 -29.71 11.33
N VAL A 1087 45.05 -30.32 10.60
CA VAL A 1087 44.52 -29.79 9.34
C VAL A 1087 43.87 -28.42 9.54
N PHE A 1088 43.03 -28.28 10.57
CA PHE A 1088 42.36 -27.00 10.84
C PHE A 1088 43.22 -26.00 11.61
N GLN A 1089 44.29 -26.44 12.28
CA GLN A 1089 45.35 -25.55 12.77
C GLN A 1089 46.12 -24.91 11.59
N ASP A 1090 46.41 -25.68 10.54
CA ASP A 1090 47.08 -25.15 9.35
C ASP A 1090 46.19 -24.26 8.49
N LEU A 1091 44.87 -24.47 8.49
CA LEU A 1091 43.95 -23.62 7.74
C LEU A 1091 43.96 -22.17 8.23
N GLY A 1092 44.41 -21.27 7.34
CA GLY A 1092 44.54 -19.83 7.60
C GLY A 1092 45.90 -19.38 8.14
N THR A 1093 46.88 -20.27 8.31
CA THR A 1093 48.28 -19.85 8.57
C THR A 1093 48.80 -18.95 7.45
N HIS A 1094 48.46 -19.33 6.21
CA HIS A 1094 48.66 -18.56 4.99
C HIS A 1094 47.32 -18.24 4.30
N PHE A 1095 47.25 -17.13 3.54
CA PHE A 1095 46.05 -16.76 2.78
C PHE A 1095 45.74 -17.73 1.63
N THR A 1096 46.79 -18.37 1.09
CA THR A 1096 46.69 -19.39 0.05
C THR A 1096 46.98 -20.76 0.68
N PRO A 1097 46.04 -21.71 0.66
CA PRO A 1097 46.24 -23.05 1.20
C PRO A 1097 47.20 -23.86 0.32
N SER A 1098 47.97 -24.78 0.93
CA SER A 1098 48.82 -25.73 0.20
C SER A 1098 48.00 -26.82 -0.48
N ALA A 1099 48.62 -27.57 -1.40
CA ALA A 1099 47.96 -28.68 -2.09
C ALA A 1099 47.59 -29.80 -1.11
N GLU A 1100 48.51 -30.12 -0.19
CA GLU A 1100 48.33 -31.14 0.84
C GLU A 1100 47.18 -30.78 1.79
N LEU A 1101 47.05 -29.50 2.16
CA LEU A 1101 45.95 -29.01 2.98
C LEU A 1101 44.60 -29.11 2.22
N CYS A 1102 44.59 -28.82 0.92
CA CYS A 1102 43.39 -28.96 0.10
C CYS A 1102 42.93 -30.43 0.02
N GLU A 1103 43.86 -31.38 -0.14
CA GLU A 1103 43.57 -32.82 -0.15
C GLU A 1103 43.01 -33.30 1.20
N ALA A 1104 43.58 -32.84 2.32
CA ALA A 1104 43.09 -33.18 3.66
C ALA A 1104 41.69 -32.61 3.94
N LEU A 1105 41.38 -31.40 3.45
CA LEU A 1105 40.04 -30.79 3.57
C LEU A 1105 39.02 -31.43 2.62
N GLU A 1106 39.47 -31.95 1.46
CA GLU A 1106 38.65 -32.76 0.56
C GLU A 1106 38.22 -34.06 1.24
N ALA A 1107 39.18 -34.76 1.86
CA ALA A 1107 38.92 -35.94 2.68
C ALA A 1107 37.93 -35.67 3.82
N PHE A 1108 38.13 -34.57 4.55
CA PHE A 1108 37.19 -34.15 5.59
C PHE A 1108 35.78 -33.90 5.03
N THR A 1109 35.68 -33.32 3.83
CA THR A 1109 34.39 -33.10 3.15
C THR A 1109 33.69 -34.42 2.83
N CYS A 1110 34.40 -35.44 2.34
CA CYS A 1110 33.85 -36.79 2.15
C CYS A 1110 33.28 -37.36 3.45
N ASP A 1111 34.02 -37.23 4.56
CA ASP A 1111 33.60 -37.67 5.90
C ASP A 1111 32.32 -36.97 6.40
N LEU A 1112 32.15 -35.67 6.11
CA LEU A 1112 30.94 -34.90 6.45
C LEU A 1112 29.68 -35.43 5.75
N TYR A 1113 29.84 -35.96 4.54
CA TYR A 1113 28.78 -36.55 3.74
C TYR A 1113 28.67 -38.08 3.91
N GLU A 1114 29.31 -38.64 4.96
CA GLU A 1114 29.25 -40.06 5.30
C GLU A 1114 29.84 -40.97 4.21
N GLN A 1115 30.91 -40.51 3.56
CA GLN A 1115 31.68 -41.26 2.56
C GLN A 1115 33.11 -41.51 3.08
N THR A 1116 33.22 -42.22 4.21
CA THR A 1116 34.49 -42.41 4.94
C THR A 1116 35.56 -43.19 4.17
N ASP A 1117 35.14 -43.95 3.15
CA ASP A 1117 36.03 -44.76 2.31
C ASP A 1117 36.54 -44.00 1.07
N SER A 1118 36.12 -42.74 0.88
CA SER A 1118 36.52 -41.89 -0.25
C SER A 1118 37.33 -40.69 0.23
N GLN A 1119 38.43 -40.38 -0.46
CA GLN A 1119 39.22 -39.16 -0.26
C GLN A 1119 38.98 -38.12 -1.36
N ASP A 1120 38.20 -38.48 -2.39
CA ASP A 1120 37.86 -37.60 -3.52
C ASP A 1120 36.37 -37.27 -3.50
N VAL A 1121 36.03 -35.98 -3.53
CA VAL A 1121 34.63 -35.54 -3.44
C VAL A 1121 33.83 -35.82 -4.70
N ASN A 1122 34.46 -35.91 -5.88
CA ASN A 1122 33.78 -36.32 -7.11
C ASN A 1122 33.41 -37.81 -7.06
N ILE A 1123 34.28 -38.66 -6.51
CA ILE A 1123 33.96 -40.07 -6.26
C ILE A 1123 32.82 -40.19 -5.23
N ALA A 1124 32.90 -39.43 -4.14
CA ALA A 1124 31.85 -39.36 -3.12
C ALA A 1124 30.50 -38.90 -3.70
N ARG A 1125 30.51 -37.89 -4.59
CA ARG A 1125 29.33 -37.42 -5.35
C ARG A 1125 28.75 -38.54 -6.21
N ALA A 1126 29.59 -39.25 -6.96
CA ALA A 1126 29.15 -40.37 -7.81
C ALA A 1126 28.54 -41.51 -7.00
N ASN A 1127 29.14 -41.88 -5.87
CA ASN A 1127 28.63 -42.93 -4.99
C ASN A 1127 27.30 -42.56 -4.36
N LEU A 1128 27.17 -41.33 -3.84
CA LEU A 1128 25.91 -40.85 -3.26
C LEU A 1128 24.80 -40.74 -4.31
N PHE A 1129 25.13 -40.32 -5.52
CA PHE A 1129 24.19 -40.32 -6.64
C PHE A 1129 23.71 -41.75 -6.96
N LYS A 1130 24.63 -42.73 -7.07
CA LYS A 1130 24.30 -44.15 -7.28
C LYS A 1130 23.45 -44.75 -6.15
N SER A 1131 23.57 -44.23 -4.92
CA SER A 1131 22.77 -44.65 -3.76
C SER A 1131 21.34 -44.07 -3.73
N GLY A 1132 20.96 -43.23 -4.70
CA GLY A 1132 19.61 -42.66 -4.81
C GLY A 1132 19.47 -41.20 -4.36
N LYS A 1133 20.55 -40.53 -3.95
CA LYS A 1133 20.53 -39.07 -3.69
C LYS A 1133 20.65 -38.30 -5.01
N CYS A 1134 19.52 -38.18 -5.71
CA CYS A 1134 19.46 -37.60 -7.06
C CYS A 1134 19.29 -36.07 -7.10
N SER A 1135 19.63 -35.34 -6.03
CA SER A 1135 19.55 -33.88 -6.00
C SER A 1135 20.92 -33.27 -5.77
N GLU A 1136 21.31 -32.31 -6.61
CA GLU A 1136 22.62 -31.64 -6.54
C GLU A 1136 22.93 -31.05 -5.15
N ARG A 1137 21.93 -30.51 -4.45
CA ARG A 1137 22.09 -29.96 -3.09
C ARG A 1137 22.39 -31.04 -2.03
N ASP A 1138 21.98 -32.28 -2.28
CA ASP A 1138 22.15 -33.40 -1.32
C ASP A 1138 23.49 -34.12 -1.53
N LEU A 1139 24.26 -33.71 -2.55
CA LEU A 1139 25.61 -34.17 -2.85
C LEU A 1139 26.67 -33.21 -2.26
N PRO A 1140 27.90 -33.68 -1.97
CA PRO A 1140 29.02 -32.80 -1.63
C PRO A 1140 29.33 -31.86 -2.80
N PRO A 1141 29.95 -30.69 -2.59
CA PRO A 1141 30.43 -29.86 -3.70
C PRO A 1141 31.40 -30.64 -4.60
N ASN A 1142 31.42 -30.33 -5.90
CA ASN A 1142 32.45 -30.89 -6.78
C ASN A 1142 33.84 -30.35 -6.40
N LYS A 1143 34.89 -31.04 -6.84
CA LYS A 1143 36.27 -30.70 -6.49
C LYS A 1143 36.65 -29.25 -6.81
N ASP A 1144 36.22 -28.74 -7.97
CA ASP A 1144 36.47 -27.35 -8.40
C ASP A 1144 35.79 -26.30 -7.51
N SER A 1145 34.52 -26.49 -7.17
CA SER A 1145 33.80 -25.56 -6.27
C SER A 1145 34.29 -25.66 -4.82
N LEU A 1146 34.66 -26.87 -4.39
CA LEU A 1146 35.26 -27.09 -3.08
C LEU A 1146 36.62 -26.40 -2.97
N TYR A 1147 37.44 -26.44 -4.01
CA TYR A 1147 38.71 -25.71 -4.04
C TYR A 1147 38.49 -24.21 -3.83
N LYS A 1148 37.54 -23.59 -4.55
CA LYS A 1148 37.17 -22.18 -4.34
C LYS A 1148 36.66 -21.90 -2.92
N HIS A 1149 35.92 -22.85 -2.34
CA HIS A 1149 35.46 -22.77 -0.95
C HIS A 1149 36.59 -22.83 0.07
N ILE A 1150 37.55 -23.74 -0.10
CA ILE A 1150 38.74 -23.86 0.75
C ILE A 1150 39.55 -22.56 0.71
N HIS A 1151 39.73 -21.96 -0.47
CA HIS A 1151 40.43 -20.67 -0.60
C HIS A 1151 39.72 -19.53 0.15
N ARG A 1152 38.38 -19.44 0.05
CA ARG A 1152 37.61 -18.47 0.85
C ARG A 1152 37.72 -18.73 2.35
N ALA A 1153 37.65 -19.99 2.76
CA ALA A 1153 37.79 -20.40 4.15
C ALA A 1153 39.18 -20.06 4.71
N SER A 1154 40.25 -20.34 3.94
CA SER A 1154 41.63 -20.01 4.30
C SER A 1154 41.82 -18.50 4.42
N TYR A 1155 41.26 -17.72 3.49
CA TYR A 1155 41.31 -16.26 3.54
C TYR A 1155 40.66 -15.70 4.80
N GLN A 1156 39.43 -16.13 5.12
CA GLN A 1156 38.74 -15.67 6.33
C GLN A 1156 39.45 -16.14 7.60
N ALA A 1157 39.90 -17.39 7.67
CA ALA A 1157 40.65 -17.91 8.81
C ALA A 1157 41.97 -17.16 8.99
N ALA A 1158 42.65 -16.77 7.91
CA ALA A 1158 43.86 -15.96 7.94
C ALA A 1158 43.61 -14.56 8.49
N VAL A 1159 42.49 -13.91 8.13
CA VAL A 1159 42.08 -12.64 8.75
C VAL A 1159 41.83 -12.82 10.25
N HIS A 1160 41.10 -13.86 10.64
CA HIS A 1160 40.81 -14.17 12.04
C HIS A 1160 42.06 -14.45 12.87
N ARG A 1161 43.04 -15.19 12.33
CA ARG A 1161 44.30 -15.52 13.01
C ARG A 1161 45.20 -14.31 13.28
N ARG A 1162 44.94 -13.17 12.63
CA ARG A 1162 45.67 -11.90 12.82
C ARG A 1162 44.92 -10.91 13.71
N SER A 1163 43.94 -11.37 14.53
CA SER A 1163 43.10 -10.50 15.38
C SER A 1163 43.86 -9.68 16.44
N LEU A 1164 45.11 -10.03 16.76
CA LEU A 1164 45.96 -9.29 17.70
C LEU A 1164 46.85 -8.23 17.02
N GLU A 1165 46.87 -8.17 15.69
CA GLU A 1165 47.64 -7.18 14.94
C GLU A 1165 46.80 -5.91 14.77
N CYS A 1166 47.26 -4.72 15.14
CA CYS A 1166 46.44 -3.52 14.95
C CYS A 1166 46.17 -3.23 13.46
N ARG A 1167 47.16 -3.54 12.60
CA ARG A 1167 47.12 -3.30 11.16
C ARG A 1167 47.56 -4.56 10.38
N PRO A 1168 46.70 -5.57 10.27
CA PRO A 1168 47.06 -6.82 9.62
C PRO A 1168 47.29 -6.60 8.12
N ASP A 1169 48.34 -7.20 7.58
CA ASP A 1169 48.61 -7.19 6.13
C ASP A 1169 47.70 -8.21 5.43
N VAL A 1170 46.56 -7.71 4.94
CA VAL A 1170 45.52 -8.52 4.29
C VAL A 1170 45.53 -8.26 2.77
N PRO A 1171 45.85 -9.26 1.94
CA PRO A 1171 45.84 -9.10 0.49
C PRO A 1171 44.39 -8.92 -0.02
N PRO A 1172 44.21 -8.36 -1.23
CA PRO A 1172 42.89 -8.28 -1.85
C PRO A 1172 42.25 -9.68 -1.95
N PRO A 1173 40.93 -9.82 -1.74
CA PRO A 1173 40.25 -11.12 -1.74
C PRO A 1173 40.18 -11.77 -3.14
N VAL A 1174 40.53 -11.02 -4.19
CA VAL A 1174 40.56 -11.51 -5.57
C VAL A 1174 41.51 -12.70 -5.68
N ASN A 1175 41.08 -13.77 -6.35
CA ASN A 1175 41.78 -15.06 -6.45
C ASN A 1175 41.77 -15.92 -5.18
N HIS A 1176 41.32 -15.41 -4.04
CA HIS A 1176 41.05 -16.20 -2.83
C HIS A 1176 39.58 -16.66 -2.78
N GLY A 1177 39.06 -17.10 -3.94
CA GLY A 1177 37.67 -17.52 -4.12
C GLY A 1177 36.65 -16.37 -4.22
N TRP A 1178 37.12 -15.15 -4.45
CA TRP A 1178 36.34 -13.97 -4.85
C TRP A 1178 36.85 -13.39 -6.18
N LYS A 1179 35.98 -12.64 -6.86
CA LYS A 1179 36.28 -11.89 -8.09
C LYS A 1179 35.66 -10.50 -8.06
N MET A 1180 36.19 -9.58 -8.86
CA MET A 1180 35.68 -8.22 -8.98
C MET A 1180 34.79 -8.09 -10.22
N VAL A 1181 33.54 -7.66 -10.05
CA VAL A 1181 32.57 -7.46 -11.14
C VAL A 1181 31.85 -6.14 -10.88
N GLY A 1182 31.88 -5.20 -11.84
CA GLY A 1182 31.15 -3.94 -11.73
C GLY A 1182 31.50 -3.09 -10.49
N GLY A 1183 32.74 -3.16 -10.01
CA GLY A 1183 33.19 -2.43 -8.82
C GLY A 1183 32.79 -3.05 -7.48
N VAL A 1184 32.25 -4.27 -7.44
CA VAL A 1184 31.94 -5.01 -6.21
C VAL A 1184 32.59 -6.39 -6.19
N TYR A 1185 32.85 -6.93 -4.99
CA TYR A 1185 33.30 -8.31 -4.82
C TYR A 1185 32.13 -9.29 -4.93
N GLU A 1186 32.27 -10.26 -5.82
CA GLU A 1186 31.35 -11.39 -5.97
C GLU A 1186 32.07 -12.70 -5.68
N VAL A 1187 31.31 -13.68 -5.17
CA VAL A 1187 31.84 -15.03 -4.92
C VAL A 1187 32.25 -15.66 -6.25
N ASP A 1188 33.48 -16.17 -6.30
CA ASP A 1188 33.95 -16.97 -7.42
C ASP A 1188 33.64 -18.45 -7.13
N TRP A 1189 32.51 -18.91 -7.65
CA TRP A 1189 31.95 -20.22 -7.29
C TRP A 1189 32.72 -21.41 -7.84
N MET A 1190 33.16 -21.34 -9.10
CA MET A 1190 33.75 -22.46 -9.85
C MET A 1190 34.48 -21.91 -11.08
N THR A 1191 35.51 -22.62 -11.55
CA THR A 1191 36.20 -22.33 -12.81
C THR A 1191 35.65 -23.14 -13.98
N LEU A 1192 35.07 -24.32 -13.68
CA LEU A 1192 34.44 -25.16 -14.67
C LEU A 1192 33.11 -24.58 -15.14
N PRO A 1193 32.72 -24.79 -16.40
CA PRO A 1193 31.39 -24.45 -16.86
C PRO A 1193 30.32 -25.28 -16.14
N PRO A 1194 29.03 -24.88 -16.17
CA PRO A 1194 27.95 -25.62 -15.50
C PRO A 1194 27.83 -27.10 -15.87
N ALA A 1195 28.23 -27.49 -17.08
CA ALA A 1195 28.22 -28.86 -17.57
C ALA A 1195 29.31 -29.02 -18.65
N PRO A 1196 29.68 -30.25 -19.04
CA PRO A 1196 30.58 -30.48 -20.17
C PRO A 1196 30.11 -29.75 -21.44
N GLU A 1197 31.05 -29.28 -22.26
CA GLU A 1197 30.77 -28.52 -23.50
C GLU A 1197 29.81 -29.29 -24.43
N ALA A 1198 30.00 -30.62 -24.54
CA ALA A 1198 29.13 -31.53 -25.28
C ALA A 1198 27.66 -31.53 -24.85
N ILE A 1199 27.34 -31.06 -23.63
CA ILE A 1199 25.98 -30.93 -23.10
C ILE A 1199 25.46 -29.49 -23.23
N LEU A 1200 26.33 -28.49 -23.02
CA LEU A 1200 25.98 -27.07 -23.09
C LEU A 1200 25.64 -26.61 -24.52
N GLU A 1201 26.17 -27.28 -25.54
CA GLU A 1201 26.02 -26.83 -26.91
C GLU A 1201 24.61 -26.98 -27.51
N LEU A 1202 23.64 -27.70 -26.90
CA LEU A 1202 22.19 -27.67 -27.22
C LEU A 1202 21.43 -28.75 -26.41
N VAL A 1203 20.43 -28.38 -25.59
CA VAL A 1203 19.65 -29.35 -24.76
C VAL A 1203 18.59 -30.14 -25.56
N HIS A 1204 17.97 -29.51 -26.57
CA HIS A 1204 16.99 -30.13 -27.47
C HIS A 1204 16.90 -29.37 -28.80
N CYS A 1205 16.36 -29.99 -29.86
CA CYS A 1205 15.93 -29.28 -31.07
C CYS A 1205 14.45 -28.88 -30.98
N SER A 1206 14.09 -27.73 -31.55
CA SER A 1206 12.70 -27.23 -31.63
C SER A 1206 11.90 -27.82 -32.80
N CYS A 1207 12.37 -28.93 -33.40
CA CYS A 1207 11.71 -29.55 -34.54
C CYS A 1207 10.37 -30.18 -34.11
N LYS A 1208 9.26 -29.68 -34.68
CA LYS A 1208 7.89 -30.19 -34.43
C LYS A 1208 7.44 -31.32 -35.37
N LYS A 1209 8.33 -31.81 -36.25
CA LYS A 1209 8.00 -32.84 -37.27
C LYS A 1209 8.44 -34.23 -36.81
N THR A 1210 7.76 -35.28 -37.29
CA THR A 1210 8.06 -36.69 -37.01
C THR A 1210 9.52 -37.08 -37.35
N HIS A 1211 10.09 -36.49 -38.41
CA HIS A 1211 11.49 -36.72 -38.85
C HIS A 1211 12.31 -35.42 -38.89
N CYS A 1212 13.54 -35.44 -38.34
CA CYS A 1212 14.48 -34.33 -38.47
C CYS A 1212 15.22 -34.39 -39.80
N VAL A 1213 14.88 -33.50 -40.73
CA VAL A 1213 15.51 -33.42 -42.07
C VAL A 1213 16.78 -32.56 -42.03
N LYS A 1214 17.78 -32.88 -42.86
CA LYS A 1214 19.07 -32.15 -42.98
C LYS A 1214 18.86 -30.63 -43.07
N GLY A 1215 19.69 -29.89 -42.33
CA GLY A 1215 19.78 -28.41 -42.37
C GLY A 1215 18.82 -27.62 -41.49
N ARG A 1216 17.72 -28.21 -40.97
CA ARG A 1216 16.78 -27.51 -40.05
C ARG A 1216 16.79 -28.04 -38.62
N CYS A 1217 17.37 -29.22 -38.39
CA CYS A 1217 17.54 -29.77 -37.05
C CYS A 1217 18.84 -29.27 -36.45
N THR A 1218 18.75 -28.47 -35.40
CA THR A 1218 19.92 -27.95 -34.69
C THR A 1218 20.77 -29.05 -34.07
N CYS A 1219 20.19 -30.16 -33.60
CA CYS A 1219 20.96 -31.32 -33.14
C CYS A 1219 21.79 -31.95 -34.27
N LYS A 1220 21.20 -32.15 -35.45
CA LYS A 1220 21.92 -32.72 -36.60
C LYS A 1220 22.97 -31.76 -37.19
N LEU A 1221 22.73 -30.44 -37.10
CA LEU A 1221 23.65 -29.41 -37.57
C LEU A 1221 24.98 -29.41 -36.78
N HIS A 1222 24.95 -29.85 -35.52
CA HIS A 1222 26.12 -29.92 -34.64
C HIS A 1222 26.61 -31.37 -34.46
N ASP A 1223 26.20 -32.30 -35.35
CA ASP A 1223 26.53 -33.74 -35.26
C ASP A 1223 26.17 -34.42 -33.93
N LEU A 1224 25.14 -33.93 -33.23
CA LEU A 1224 24.66 -34.48 -31.97
C LEU A 1224 23.38 -35.32 -32.16
N PRO A 1225 23.23 -36.49 -31.49
CA PRO A 1225 22.00 -37.24 -31.53
C PRO A 1225 20.85 -36.50 -30.81
N CYS A 1226 19.64 -36.64 -31.35
CA CYS A 1226 18.42 -36.11 -30.73
C CYS A 1226 18.11 -36.87 -29.43
N THR A 1227 17.75 -36.13 -28.38
CA THR A 1227 17.46 -36.69 -27.05
C THR A 1227 15.95 -36.87 -26.82
N ASN A 1228 15.57 -37.54 -25.73
CA ASN A 1228 14.17 -37.69 -25.34
C ASN A 1228 13.48 -36.35 -24.98
N LEU A 1229 14.25 -35.26 -24.85
CA LEU A 1229 13.73 -33.91 -24.68
C LEU A 1229 13.36 -33.23 -26.01
N CYS A 1230 13.73 -33.81 -27.16
CA CYS A 1230 13.35 -33.33 -28.48
C CYS A 1230 11.90 -33.72 -28.81
N GLN A 1231 11.12 -32.79 -29.38
CA GLN A 1231 9.71 -33.02 -29.74
C GLN A 1231 9.51 -33.92 -30.98
N CYS A 1232 10.58 -34.44 -31.59
CA CYS A 1232 10.49 -35.34 -32.72
C CYS A 1232 10.24 -36.79 -32.25
N SER A 1233 9.22 -37.45 -32.81
CA SER A 1233 8.72 -38.76 -32.36
C SER A 1233 9.28 -39.97 -33.14
N SER A 1234 9.91 -39.78 -34.30
CA SER A 1234 10.41 -40.87 -35.17
C SER A 1234 11.67 -40.44 -35.92
N CYS A 1235 12.66 -39.90 -35.20
CA CYS A 1235 13.81 -39.23 -35.80
C CYS A 1235 15.01 -40.16 -35.99
N ASP A 1236 15.51 -40.28 -37.23
CA ASP A 1236 16.73 -41.03 -37.58
C ASP A 1236 18.02 -40.50 -36.92
N ASN A 1237 17.96 -39.29 -36.36
CA ASN A 1237 19.04 -38.70 -35.58
C ASN A 1237 18.96 -39.05 -34.09
N ARG A 1238 17.97 -39.81 -33.62
CA ARG A 1238 18.02 -40.43 -32.28
C ARG A 1238 18.98 -41.61 -32.36
N SER A 1239 19.89 -41.74 -31.40
CA SER A 1239 20.72 -42.94 -31.28
C SER A 1239 19.79 -44.15 -31.12
N SER A 1240 19.84 -45.08 -32.07
CA SER A 1240 19.21 -46.40 -31.92
C SER A 1240 19.85 -47.06 -30.70
N GLY A 1241 19.14 -47.13 -29.57
CA GLY A 1241 19.57 -47.95 -28.44
C GLY A 1241 19.75 -49.39 -28.93
N ARG A 1242 20.92 -49.97 -28.71
CA ARG A 1242 20.98 -51.40 -28.39
C ARG A 1242 20.51 -51.50 -26.95
N ASP A 1243 19.52 -52.36 -26.74
CA ASP A 1243 19.05 -52.82 -25.43
C ASP A 1243 20.21 -53.25 -24.53
#